data_AF-A0A421K8T7-F1
#
_entry.id   AF-A0A421K8T7-F1
#
_cell.length_a   1.000
_cell.length_b   1.000
_cell.length_c   1.000
_cell.angle_alpha   90.00
_cell.angle_beta   90.00
_cell.angle_gamma   90.00
#
_symmetry.space_group_name_H-M   'P 1'
#
loop_
_entity.id
_entity.type
_entity.pdbx_description
1 polymer ?
#
loop_
_entity_poly.entity_id
_entity_poly.type
_entity_poly.pdbx_seq_one_letter_code
_entity_poly.pdbx_strand_id
1 'polypeptide(L)'
;PQLQAAVEELQGKGYALPSIPATPHGSEEQEVRARYDRIKGSAVNPVLREGNSDRRSPPSVKAYARTNPHSMGVWKPDSLTHVASMDSGDFFASEKSVTLDETTSFCIVYTGEDGKTIKLRDDAPLEKGEILDAAVMSRRELRQFLANQIKDARKSNILFSVHLKATMMKVSDPIIFGHAVSVFFEEVFAKHAELFERLDVAPEHGLKDLLVRISGLDADKKAEAEADIARCLETGPALAMVNSERGITSLHVPSDVIIDASMPAAIRLGGKMWGPDGKEQDMKAVIPDRCYSGVYQAVIDFCKRHGAFDPASMGSVSNVGLMAGKAEEYGSHDKTFLAPGRGVIRATAPDGRVLLEQPVEKDDIFRMCQVKEEAVIDWVKLAFRRSKDSGTPAVFWLDENRAHDAQVIAKVRHCLNALDTGGLEFSILPPAEACRHTLERAKNGKDTIAVTGNVLRDYLTDLFPILELGTSAKMLSNVPLMKGGGLFETGAGGSAPKHVQQLLKENHLRWDSLGEFLALSASFEHLALTFKDKRAALLGKTLDEATGVLLNMRKSPSRLCGELDNRGSHFYLAMYWAQAIARQKEDDKLRKLFSVLARELEQNESKITAELIAIQGRPVDIGGYYKPDKALADMVMRPCAALNRIIDTITTRGEQ
;
A
#
# COMPACT_ATOMS: atom_id res chain seq x y z
N PRO A 1 9.35 13.87 11.68
CA PRO A 1 9.18 13.36 13.07
C PRO A 1 9.93 12.05 13.37
N GLN A 2 9.65 10.95 12.67
CA GLN A 2 10.30 9.65 12.95
C GLN A 2 11.82 9.71 12.78
N LEU A 3 12.30 10.34 11.69
CA LEU A 3 13.73 10.51 11.45
C LEU A 3 14.42 11.32 12.56
N GLN A 4 13.77 12.39 13.04
CA GLN A 4 14.27 13.22 14.14
C GLN A 4 14.44 12.40 15.43
N ALA A 5 13.40 11.65 15.82
CA ALA A 5 13.45 10.80 17.01
C ALA A 5 14.50 9.69 16.91
N ALA A 6 14.71 9.11 15.72
CA ALA A 6 15.75 8.12 15.49
C ALA A 6 17.17 8.73 15.61
N VAL A 7 17.38 9.94 15.08
CA VAL A 7 18.65 10.67 15.22
C VAL A 7 18.92 11.02 16.68
N GLU A 8 17.92 11.51 17.41
CA GLU A 8 18.01 11.83 18.83
C GLU A 8 18.35 10.59 19.68
N GLU A 9 17.71 9.44 19.42
CA GLU A 9 18.03 8.19 20.11
C GLU A 9 19.48 7.75 19.86
N LEU A 10 19.95 7.87 18.61
CA LEU A 10 21.33 7.51 18.25
C LEU A 10 22.34 8.49 18.88
N GLN A 11 22.06 9.79 18.88
CA GLN A 11 22.88 10.78 19.59
C GLN A 11 22.97 10.46 21.09
N GLY A 12 21.85 10.11 21.72
CA GLY A 12 21.80 9.68 23.12
C GLY A 12 22.59 8.39 23.41
N LYS A 13 22.86 7.58 22.38
CA LYS A 13 23.70 6.36 22.43
C LYS A 13 25.15 6.60 22.02
N GLY A 14 25.57 7.85 21.84
CA GLY A 14 26.95 8.23 21.54
C GLY A 14 27.30 8.25 20.04
N TYR A 15 26.33 8.13 19.14
CA TYR A 15 26.57 8.30 17.70
C TYR A 15 26.61 9.81 17.37
N ALA A 16 27.75 10.30 16.88
CA ALA A 16 27.95 11.71 16.52
C ALA A 16 27.27 12.08 15.17
N LEU A 17 25.94 11.99 15.11
CA LEU A 17 25.14 12.38 13.95
C LEU A 17 24.80 13.88 13.99
N PRO A 18 24.78 14.58 12.84
CA PRO A 18 24.32 15.97 12.80
C PRO A 18 22.81 16.06 13.05
N SER A 19 22.37 17.14 13.67
CA SER A 19 20.93 17.44 13.81
C SER A 19 20.30 17.74 12.45
N ILE A 20 18.99 17.49 12.32
CA ILE A 20 18.27 17.73 11.07
C ILE A 20 17.82 19.20 11.02
N PRO A 21 18.33 20.03 10.11
CA PRO A 21 17.91 21.42 10.02
C PRO A 21 16.45 21.48 9.54
N ALA A 22 15.62 22.26 10.26
CA ALA A 22 14.23 22.51 9.89
C ALA A 22 14.16 23.37 8.62
N THR A 23 14.92 24.46 8.62
CA THR A 23 15.14 25.37 7.50
C THR A 23 16.65 25.50 7.28
N PRO A 24 17.22 24.88 6.24
CA PRO A 24 18.66 24.90 6.05
C PRO A 24 19.17 26.27 5.61
N HIS A 25 20.13 26.82 6.36
CA HIS A 25 20.82 28.07 6.07
C HIS A 25 22.27 27.78 5.61
N GLY A 26 22.58 28.13 4.37
CA GLY A 26 23.90 27.90 3.79
C GLY A 26 24.11 26.48 3.25
N SER A 27 25.27 26.25 2.62
CA SER A 27 25.54 25.03 1.85
C SER A 27 25.65 23.76 2.71
N GLU A 28 26.20 23.87 3.92
CA GLU A 28 26.41 22.72 4.81
C GLU A 28 25.08 22.16 5.34
N GLU A 29 24.18 23.02 5.83
CA GLU A 29 22.86 22.59 6.28
C GLU A 29 22.01 22.06 5.13
N GLN A 30 22.15 22.63 3.92
CA GLN A 30 21.51 22.11 2.71
C GLN A 30 22.00 20.71 2.36
N GLU A 31 23.31 20.44 2.48
CA GLU A 31 23.88 19.12 2.23
C GLU A 31 23.42 18.10 3.28
N VAL A 32 23.45 18.45 4.57
CA VAL A 32 22.94 17.61 5.67
C VAL A 32 21.48 17.26 5.43
N ARG A 33 20.66 18.27 5.08
CA ARG A 33 19.25 18.06 4.76
C ARG A 33 19.07 17.14 3.56
N ALA A 34 19.82 17.36 2.48
CA ALA A 34 19.75 16.54 1.27
C ALA A 34 20.10 15.06 1.56
N ARG A 35 21.09 14.79 2.42
CA ARG A 35 21.45 13.42 2.82
C ARG A 35 20.32 12.74 3.61
N TYR A 36 19.73 13.44 4.59
CA TYR A 36 18.59 12.92 5.34
C TYR A 36 17.33 12.73 4.48
N ASP A 37 17.14 13.60 3.49
CA ASP A 37 16.01 13.53 2.57
C ASP A 37 16.08 12.33 1.64
N ARG A 38 17.27 11.76 1.39
CA ARG A 38 17.46 10.46 0.71
C ARG A 38 17.10 9.26 1.60
N ILE A 39 17.14 9.41 2.93
CA ILE A 39 16.88 8.34 3.90
C ILE A 39 15.40 8.28 4.27
N LYS A 40 14.73 9.44 4.39
CA LYS A 40 13.31 9.51 4.77
C LYS A 40 12.38 9.02 3.66
N GLY A 41 11.18 8.57 4.05
CA GLY A 41 10.17 8.06 3.11
C GLY A 41 10.44 6.63 2.65
N SER A 42 9.94 6.26 1.47
CA SER A 42 10.12 4.91 0.91
C SER A 42 11.49 4.75 0.25
N ALA A 43 12.55 4.63 1.05
CA ALA A 43 13.92 4.53 0.55
C ALA A 43 14.37 3.08 0.22
N VAL A 44 13.72 2.07 0.84
CA VAL A 44 14.11 0.65 0.69
C VAL A 44 13.43 -0.02 -0.50
N ASN A 45 12.10 0.04 -0.58
CA ASN A 45 11.32 -0.65 -1.61
C ASN A 45 11.78 -0.34 -3.05
N PRO A 46 12.06 0.93 -3.43
CA PRO A 46 12.49 1.25 -4.78
C PRO A 46 13.89 0.75 -5.15
N VAL A 47 14.66 0.22 -4.19
CA VAL A 47 15.97 -0.39 -4.41
C VAL A 47 15.87 -1.92 -4.47
N LEU A 48 14.97 -2.53 -3.69
CA LEU A 48 14.81 -3.99 -3.65
C LEU A 48 13.91 -4.52 -4.77
N ARG A 49 12.91 -3.74 -5.23
CA ARG A 49 11.91 -4.15 -6.23
C ARG A 49 12.45 -4.09 -7.67
N GLU A 50 13.51 -4.85 -7.93
CA GLU A 50 14.13 -5.04 -9.26
C GLU A 50 13.44 -6.17 -10.05
N GLY A 51 12.12 -6.27 -9.91
CA GLY A 51 11.27 -7.31 -10.48
C GLY A 51 9.80 -6.95 -10.36
N ASN A 52 8.96 -7.64 -11.13
CA ASN A 52 7.52 -7.42 -11.11
C ASN A 52 6.85 -8.22 -9.98
N SER A 53 5.60 -7.88 -9.66
CA SER A 53 4.89 -8.45 -8.51
C SER A 53 4.05 -9.66 -8.91
N ASP A 54 4.15 -10.75 -8.15
CA ASP A 54 3.19 -11.87 -8.09
C ASP A 54 2.56 -11.89 -6.70
N ARG A 55 1.33 -11.38 -6.59
CA ARG A 55 0.58 -11.29 -5.33
C ARG A 55 -0.67 -12.16 -5.37
N ARG A 56 -0.82 -13.07 -4.41
CA ARG A 56 -1.93 -14.05 -4.39
C ARG A 56 -2.18 -14.64 -3.01
N SER A 57 -3.42 -15.04 -2.78
CA SER A 57 -3.80 -15.79 -1.57
C SER A 57 -3.20 -17.20 -1.63
N PRO A 58 -2.52 -17.69 -0.58
CA PRO A 58 -2.16 -19.10 -0.48
C PRO A 58 -3.41 -19.99 -0.45
N PRO A 59 -3.35 -21.21 -1.02
CA PRO A 59 -4.46 -22.16 -0.98
C PRO A 59 -4.92 -22.49 0.45
N SER A 60 -3.97 -22.66 1.39
CA SER A 60 -4.23 -22.94 2.80
C SER A 60 -5.03 -21.82 3.48
N VAL A 61 -4.64 -20.56 3.25
CA VAL A 61 -5.32 -19.36 3.77
C VAL A 61 -6.71 -19.20 3.16
N LYS A 62 -6.86 -19.42 1.84
CA LYS A 62 -8.17 -19.37 1.19
C LYS A 62 -9.10 -20.47 1.69
N ALA A 63 -8.60 -21.69 1.89
CA ALA A 63 -9.37 -22.80 2.45
C ALA A 63 -9.85 -22.50 3.89
N TYR A 64 -9.00 -21.86 4.71
CA TYR A 64 -9.38 -21.39 6.03
C TYR A 64 -10.48 -20.32 5.96
N ALA A 65 -10.34 -19.32 5.09
CA ALA A 65 -11.35 -18.27 4.91
C ALA A 65 -12.70 -18.84 4.47
N ARG A 66 -12.71 -19.94 3.67
CA ARG A 66 -13.94 -20.60 3.26
C ARG A 66 -14.68 -21.29 4.40
N THR A 67 -13.95 -21.93 5.31
CA THR A 67 -14.53 -22.66 6.46
C THR A 67 -14.79 -21.75 7.66
N ASN A 68 -14.13 -20.59 7.72
CA ASN A 68 -14.26 -19.58 8.77
C ASN A 68 -14.50 -18.20 8.13
N PRO A 69 -15.64 -17.98 7.44
CA PRO A 69 -15.91 -16.72 6.76
C PRO A 69 -15.92 -15.55 7.75
N HIS A 70 -15.24 -14.47 7.37
CA HIS A 70 -15.19 -13.25 8.15
C HIS A 70 -16.45 -12.40 7.91
N SER A 71 -16.66 -11.39 8.75
CA SER A 71 -17.82 -10.51 8.62
C SER A 71 -17.76 -9.66 7.33
N MET A 72 -18.88 -9.62 6.63
CA MET A 72 -19.14 -8.76 5.48
C MET A 72 -20.40 -7.94 5.78
N GLY A 73 -20.29 -6.61 5.65
CA GLY A 73 -21.39 -5.68 5.87
C GLY A 73 -22.48 -5.82 4.81
N VAL A 74 -23.72 -5.59 5.21
CA VAL A 74 -24.88 -5.74 4.32
C VAL A 74 -24.90 -4.61 3.30
N TRP A 75 -24.93 -4.97 2.02
CA TRP A 75 -25.17 -4.04 0.92
C TRP A 75 -26.66 -3.95 0.61
N LYS A 76 -27.16 -2.72 0.51
CA LYS A 76 -28.54 -2.44 0.12
C LYS A 76 -28.60 -1.85 -1.30
N PRO A 77 -29.58 -2.23 -2.13
CA PRO A 77 -29.74 -1.66 -3.47
C PRO A 77 -29.98 -0.15 -3.49
N ASP A 78 -30.59 0.39 -2.43
CA ASP A 78 -30.88 1.81 -2.24
C ASP A 78 -29.75 2.60 -1.55
N SER A 79 -28.58 1.98 -1.33
CA SER A 79 -27.42 2.69 -0.80
C SER A 79 -27.06 3.88 -1.68
N LEU A 80 -26.85 5.03 -1.04
CA LEU A 80 -26.43 6.27 -1.69
C LEU A 80 -24.92 6.34 -1.90
N THR A 81 -24.16 5.35 -1.41
CA THR A 81 -22.70 5.36 -1.51
C THR A 81 -22.23 5.31 -2.95
N HIS A 82 -21.31 6.19 -3.32
CA HIS A 82 -20.72 6.23 -4.65
C HIS A 82 -19.34 6.89 -4.63
N VAL A 83 -18.54 6.62 -5.66
CA VAL A 83 -17.33 7.36 -5.95
C VAL A 83 -17.69 8.63 -6.71
N ALA A 84 -17.02 9.73 -6.39
CA ALA A 84 -17.05 10.96 -7.16
C ALA A 84 -15.65 11.26 -7.70
N SER A 85 -15.54 11.45 -9.01
CA SER A 85 -14.33 11.83 -9.74
C SER A 85 -14.60 13.00 -10.69
N MET A 86 -13.55 13.66 -11.15
CA MET A 86 -13.64 14.77 -12.11
C MET A 86 -14.09 14.27 -13.48
N ASP A 87 -14.78 15.12 -14.26
CA ASP A 87 -15.21 14.80 -15.64
C ASP A 87 -14.26 15.36 -16.71
N SER A 88 -13.37 16.26 -16.34
CA SER A 88 -12.35 16.90 -17.17
C SER A 88 -11.22 17.46 -16.30
N GLY A 89 -10.10 17.82 -16.92
CA GLY A 89 -9.02 18.54 -16.25
C GLY A 89 -8.25 17.74 -15.20
N ASP A 90 -8.42 16.41 -15.15
CA ASP A 90 -7.61 15.50 -14.33
C ASP A 90 -6.43 14.92 -15.16
N PHE A 91 -5.63 14.05 -14.55
CA PHE A 91 -4.50 13.44 -15.27
C PHE A 91 -4.99 12.56 -16.42
N PHE A 92 -6.08 11.83 -16.20
CA PHE A 92 -6.72 11.02 -17.25
C PHE A 92 -7.06 11.86 -18.49
N ALA A 93 -7.67 13.04 -18.33
CA ALA A 93 -8.12 13.88 -19.45
C ALA A 93 -6.98 14.40 -20.34
N SER A 94 -5.81 14.62 -19.75
CA SER A 94 -4.72 15.37 -20.38
C SER A 94 -3.59 14.47 -20.86
N GLU A 95 -3.55 13.21 -20.46
CA GLU A 95 -2.42 12.30 -20.66
C GLU A 95 -1.98 12.22 -22.13
N LYS A 96 -0.68 12.40 -22.36
CA LYS A 96 0.00 12.11 -23.62
C LYS A 96 1.14 11.15 -23.36
N SER A 97 1.40 10.24 -24.30
CA SER A 97 2.46 9.24 -24.14
C SER A 97 3.17 8.94 -25.46
N VAL A 98 4.43 8.53 -25.35
CA VAL A 98 5.31 8.16 -26.47
C VAL A 98 6.21 6.99 -26.06
N THR A 99 6.47 6.09 -27.00
CA THR A 99 7.55 5.08 -26.89
C THR A 99 8.80 5.60 -27.59
N LEU A 100 9.96 5.50 -26.95
CA LEU A 100 11.22 6.00 -27.48
C LEU A 100 11.80 5.05 -28.55
N ASP A 101 12.19 5.58 -29.70
CA ASP A 101 12.82 4.80 -30.78
C ASP A 101 14.33 4.57 -30.56
N GLU A 102 14.96 5.38 -29.71
CA GLU A 102 16.40 5.40 -29.46
C GLU A 102 16.73 5.82 -28.02
N THR A 103 17.93 5.45 -27.55
CA THR A 103 18.45 5.88 -26.25
C THR A 103 18.81 7.36 -26.30
N THR A 104 18.36 8.14 -25.32
CA THR A 104 18.61 9.58 -25.25
C THR A 104 18.56 10.06 -23.79
N SER A 105 18.41 11.37 -23.55
CA SER A 105 18.06 11.93 -22.25
C SER A 105 16.91 12.93 -22.41
N PHE A 106 16.35 13.37 -21.28
CA PHE A 106 15.40 14.48 -21.25
C PHE A 106 15.73 15.46 -20.14
N CYS A 107 15.38 16.72 -20.35
CA CYS A 107 15.15 17.68 -19.26
C CYS A 107 13.69 18.15 -19.30
N ILE A 108 13.22 18.77 -18.20
CA ILE A 108 11.86 19.32 -18.13
C ILE A 108 11.95 20.84 -17.97
N VAL A 109 11.30 21.56 -18.89
CA VAL A 109 11.33 23.02 -18.96
C VAL A 109 9.92 23.58 -19.03
N TYR A 110 9.64 24.57 -18.19
CA TYR A 110 8.47 25.44 -18.31
C TYR A 110 8.82 26.63 -19.22
N THR A 111 7.93 27.01 -20.12
CA THR A 111 7.99 28.25 -20.90
C THR A 111 6.68 29.02 -20.71
N GLY A 112 6.77 30.21 -20.11
CA GLY A 112 5.62 31.10 -19.91
C GLY A 112 5.18 31.79 -21.20
N GLU A 113 3.96 32.32 -21.21
CA GLU A 113 3.47 33.19 -22.31
C GLU A 113 4.30 34.47 -22.49
N ASP A 114 5.06 34.88 -21.46
CA ASP A 114 6.03 35.97 -21.48
C ASP A 114 7.39 35.59 -22.10
N GLY A 115 7.55 34.33 -22.53
CA GLY A 115 8.80 33.78 -23.06
C GLY A 115 9.82 33.39 -21.99
N LYS A 116 9.51 33.57 -20.69
CA LYS A 116 10.41 33.19 -19.60
C LYS A 116 10.49 31.67 -19.51
N THR A 117 11.70 31.14 -19.45
CA THR A 117 11.96 29.70 -19.27
C THR A 117 12.42 29.38 -17.86
N ILE A 118 11.94 28.27 -17.31
CA ILE A 118 12.35 27.74 -16.00
C ILE A 118 12.66 26.26 -16.19
N LYS A 119 13.90 25.86 -15.90
CA LYS A 119 14.28 24.43 -15.86
C LYS A 119 13.71 23.83 -14.58
N LEU A 120 12.72 22.94 -14.72
CA LEU A 120 12.06 22.26 -13.60
C LEU A 120 12.83 21.00 -13.19
N ARG A 121 13.53 20.38 -14.15
CA ARG A 121 14.35 19.19 -13.91
C ARG A 121 15.60 19.20 -14.78
N ASP A 122 16.71 18.81 -14.19
CA ASP A 122 17.94 18.50 -14.90
C ASP A 122 17.86 17.20 -15.72
N ASP A 123 18.90 16.99 -16.52
CA ASP A 123 18.95 15.95 -17.52
C ASP A 123 18.93 14.56 -16.85
N ALA A 124 18.09 13.67 -17.38
CA ALA A 124 17.99 12.29 -16.92
C ALA A 124 17.93 11.33 -18.12
N PRO A 125 18.50 10.11 -17.99
CA PRO A 125 18.61 9.17 -19.10
C PRO A 125 17.27 8.56 -19.48
N LEU A 126 17.17 8.17 -20.76
CA LEU A 126 16.08 7.40 -21.36
C LEU A 126 16.65 6.25 -22.17
N GLU A 127 16.01 5.10 -22.07
CA GLU A 127 16.36 3.90 -22.82
C GLU A 127 15.52 3.78 -24.10
N LYS A 128 16.10 3.17 -25.13
CA LYS A 128 15.32 2.75 -26.29
C LYS A 128 14.17 1.83 -25.86
N GLY A 129 12.98 2.05 -26.42
CA GLY A 129 11.78 1.29 -26.14
C GLY A 129 11.07 1.69 -24.84
N GLU A 130 11.66 2.58 -24.02
CA GLU A 130 11.02 3.14 -22.84
C GLU A 130 9.74 3.90 -23.23
N ILE A 131 8.73 3.85 -22.35
CA ILE A 131 7.50 4.62 -22.49
C ILE A 131 7.60 5.84 -21.57
N LEU A 132 7.30 7.00 -22.12
CA LEU A 132 7.10 8.24 -21.38
C LEU A 132 5.65 8.68 -21.47
N ASP A 133 5.15 9.25 -20.40
CA ASP A 133 3.82 9.84 -20.34
C ASP A 133 3.86 11.12 -19.50
N ALA A 134 3.08 12.12 -19.91
CA ALA A 134 2.96 13.39 -19.23
C ALA A 134 1.48 13.78 -19.12
N ALA A 135 1.07 14.29 -17.97
CA ALA A 135 -0.30 14.69 -17.70
C ALA A 135 -0.34 15.89 -16.74
N VAL A 136 -1.46 16.60 -16.74
CA VAL A 136 -1.72 17.78 -15.92
C VAL A 136 -3.08 17.65 -15.24
N MET A 137 -3.12 17.89 -13.93
CA MET A 137 -4.35 18.14 -13.20
C MET A 137 -4.55 19.65 -13.04
N SER A 138 -5.64 20.17 -13.61
CA SER A 138 -6.02 21.57 -13.50
C SER A 138 -6.48 21.89 -12.07
N ARG A 139 -5.79 22.84 -11.43
CA ARG A 139 -6.17 23.36 -10.11
C ARG A 139 -7.58 23.95 -10.14
N ARG A 140 -7.89 24.72 -11.19
CA ARG A 140 -9.19 25.40 -11.32
C ARG A 140 -10.33 24.38 -11.35
N GLU A 141 -10.20 23.36 -12.19
CA GLU A 141 -11.24 22.33 -12.35
C GLU A 141 -11.32 21.42 -11.13
N LEU A 142 -10.19 21.06 -10.51
CA LEU A 142 -10.17 20.31 -9.25
C LEU A 142 -10.93 21.05 -8.14
N ARG A 143 -10.65 22.35 -7.94
CA ARG A 143 -11.33 23.15 -6.91
C ARG A 143 -12.82 23.28 -7.18
N GLN A 144 -13.21 23.49 -8.45
CA GLN A 144 -14.61 23.55 -8.83
C GLN A 144 -15.33 22.22 -8.58
N PHE A 145 -14.69 21.10 -8.95
CA PHE A 145 -15.19 19.76 -8.67
C PHE A 145 -15.39 19.55 -7.16
N LEU A 146 -14.38 19.83 -6.34
CA LEU A 146 -14.45 19.69 -4.88
C LEU A 146 -15.61 20.51 -4.29
N ALA A 147 -15.73 21.78 -4.69
CA ALA A 147 -16.81 22.65 -4.22
C ALA A 147 -18.20 22.09 -4.59
N ASN A 148 -18.35 21.53 -5.80
CA ASN A 148 -19.59 20.89 -6.22
C ASN A 148 -19.88 19.62 -5.42
N GLN A 149 -18.88 18.77 -5.18
CA GLN A 149 -19.05 17.54 -4.42
C GLN A 149 -19.35 17.77 -2.94
N ILE A 150 -18.78 18.82 -2.33
CA ILE A 150 -19.09 19.22 -0.95
C ILE A 150 -20.55 19.66 -0.84
N LYS A 151 -21.01 20.50 -1.78
CA LYS A 151 -22.42 20.94 -1.84
C LYS A 151 -23.37 19.76 -2.06
N ASP A 152 -23.02 18.84 -2.96
CA ASP A 152 -23.84 17.69 -3.27
C ASP A 152 -23.90 16.67 -2.13
N ALA A 153 -22.78 16.40 -1.44
CA ALA A 153 -22.77 15.54 -0.25
C ALA A 153 -23.68 16.10 0.85
N ARG A 154 -23.69 17.43 1.03
CA ARG A 154 -24.57 18.09 2.01
C ARG A 154 -26.04 17.94 1.61
N LYS A 155 -26.36 18.19 0.33
CA LYS A 155 -27.71 18.05 -0.21
C LYS A 155 -28.22 16.61 -0.10
N SER A 156 -27.36 15.63 -0.36
CA SER A 156 -27.68 14.21 -0.34
C SER A 156 -27.64 13.60 1.07
N ASN A 157 -27.20 14.37 2.07
CA ASN A 157 -27.06 13.97 3.47
C ASN A 157 -26.28 12.66 3.65
N ILE A 158 -25.12 12.58 3.00
CA ILE A 158 -24.15 11.47 3.12
C ILE A 158 -22.78 12.00 3.51
N LEU A 159 -21.93 11.13 4.06
CA LEU A 159 -20.60 11.52 4.49
C LEU A 159 -19.76 11.99 3.30
N PHE A 160 -19.01 13.07 3.47
CA PHE A 160 -17.96 13.47 2.55
C PHE A 160 -16.63 12.84 3.00
N SER A 161 -15.99 12.10 2.10
CA SER A 161 -14.69 11.47 2.35
C SER A 161 -13.74 11.67 1.16
N VAL A 162 -12.46 11.88 1.45
CA VAL A 162 -11.40 12.04 0.44
C VAL A 162 -10.46 10.85 0.54
N HIS A 163 -10.23 10.17 -0.58
CA HIS A 163 -9.43 8.94 -0.63
C HIS A 163 -8.26 9.16 -1.58
N LEU A 164 -7.07 9.35 -1.01
CA LEU A 164 -5.82 9.63 -1.73
C LEU A 164 -4.70 8.72 -1.22
N LYS A 165 -3.49 8.86 -1.77
CA LYS A 165 -2.30 8.09 -1.36
C LYS A 165 -1.13 9.00 -0.99
N ALA A 166 -1.40 10.00 -0.15
CA ALA A 166 -0.48 11.10 0.17
C ALA A 166 0.90 10.71 0.72
N THR A 167 1.03 9.52 1.35
CA THR A 167 2.32 9.01 1.84
C THR A 167 3.23 8.52 0.71
N MET A 168 2.65 7.92 -0.34
CA MET A 168 3.38 7.37 -1.47
C MET A 168 3.52 8.44 -2.56
N MET A 169 2.41 9.05 -2.97
CA MET A 169 2.38 10.17 -3.92
C MET A 169 2.76 11.49 -3.25
N LYS A 170 4.00 11.54 -2.73
CA LYS A 170 4.50 12.58 -1.81
C LYS A 170 4.50 14.03 -2.33
N VAL A 171 4.19 14.24 -3.62
CA VAL A 171 4.11 15.58 -4.23
C VAL A 171 2.67 15.90 -4.61
N SER A 172 2.06 15.13 -5.51
CA SER A 172 0.72 15.42 -6.05
C SER A 172 -0.38 15.36 -4.98
N ASP A 173 -0.42 14.28 -4.19
CA ASP A 173 -1.58 13.99 -3.36
C ASP A 173 -1.69 14.90 -2.13
N PRO A 174 -0.61 15.33 -1.45
CA PRO A 174 -0.68 16.39 -0.45
C PRO A 174 -1.26 17.70 -1.01
N ILE A 175 -0.93 18.07 -2.25
CA ILE A 175 -1.48 19.28 -2.90
C ILE A 175 -2.98 19.11 -3.16
N ILE A 176 -3.39 17.96 -3.72
CA ILE A 176 -4.82 17.64 -3.96
C ILE A 176 -5.59 17.65 -2.64
N PHE A 177 -5.02 17.08 -1.58
CA PHE A 177 -5.58 17.08 -0.24
C PHE A 177 -5.71 18.50 0.33
N GLY A 178 -4.68 19.34 0.16
CA GLY A 178 -4.71 20.74 0.56
C GLY A 178 -5.79 21.55 -0.17
N HIS A 179 -6.07 21.22 -1.43
CA HIS A 179 -7.24 21.77 -2.13
C HIS A 179 -8.56 21.29 -1.54
N ALA A 180 -8.69 20.02 -1.16
CA ALA A 180 -9.90 19.54 -0.48
C ALA A 180 -10.13 20.27 0.86
N VAL A 181 -9.07 20.44 1.67
CA VAL A 181 -9.11 21.16 2.95
C VAL A 181 -9.48 22.64 2.72
N SER A 182 -8.75 23.33 1.86
CA SER A 182 -8.96 24.77 1.63
C SER A 182 -10.31 25.10 0.97
N VAL A 183 -10.87 24.20 0.15
CA VAL A 183 -12.21 24.37 -0.42
C VAL A 183 -13.29 24.05 0.61
N PHE A 184 -13.10 23.03 1.46
CA PHE A 184 -14.05 22.75 2.55
C PHE A 184 -14.14 23.92 3.53
N PHE A 185 -12.99 24.47 3.93
CA PHE A 185 -12.88 25.59 4.87
C PHE A 185 -12.73 26.96 4.18
N GLU A 186 -13.27 27.13 2.97
CA GLU A 186 -13.03 28.32 2.13
C GLU A 186 -13.35 29.63 2.85
N GLU A 187 -14.49 29.70 3.57
CA GLU A 187 -14.87 30.89 4.34
C GLU A 187 -13.85 31.21 5.46
N VAL A 188 -13.30 30.17 6.11
CA VAL A 188 -12.32 30.32 7.20
C VAL A 188 -11.00 30.84 6.65
N PHE A 189 -10.52 30.23 5.56
CA PHE A 189 -9.28 30.66 4.90
C PHE A 189 -9.40 32.07 4.31
N ALA A 190 -10.56 32.44 3.77
CA ALA A 190 -10.80 33.79 3.26
C ALA A 190 -10.82 34.84 4.39
N LYS A 191 -11.52 34.57 5.49
CA LYS A 191 -11.63 35.48 6.63
C LYS A 191 -10.29 35.69 7.35
N HIS A 192 -9.50 34.63 7.50
CA HIS A 192 -8.25 34.63 8.28
C HIS A 192 -6.98 34.64 7.41
N ALA A 193 -7.07 35.05 6.13
CA ALA A 193 -5.99 34.92 5.15
C ALA A 193 -4.64 35.50 5.64
N GLU A 194 -4.61 36.77 6.05
CA GLU A 194 -3.39 37.42 6.55
C GLU A 194 -2.84 36.77 7.82
N LEU A 195 -3.72 36.24 8.67
CA LEU A 195 -3.32 35.54 9.89
C LEU A 195 -2.66 34.21 9.56
N PHE A 196 -3.28 33.42 8.68
CA PHE A 196 -2.77 32.11 8.29
C PHE A 196 -1.48 32.18 7.48
N GLU A 197 -1.31 33.23 6.67
CA GLU A 197 -0.03 33.53 6.01
C GLU A 197 1.08 33.78 7.03
N ARG A 198 0.85 34.64 8.04
CA ARG A 198 1.83 34.90 9.11
C ARG A 198 2.17 33.67 9.94
N LEU A 199 1.20 32.77 10.11
CA LEU A 199 1.36 31.53 10.89
C LEU A 199 1.96 30.38 10.08
N ASP A 200 2.19 30.57 8.78
CA ASP A 200 2.69 29.53 7.88
C ASP A 200 1.81 28.26 7.93
N VAL A 201 0.49 28.47 7.81
CA VAL A 201 -0.49 27.38 7.74
C VAL A 201 -0.39 26.70 6.38
N ALA A 202 -0.21 25.38 6.38
CA ALA A 202 -0.08 24.58 5.17
C ALA A 202 -1.27 23.61 5.03
N PRO A 203 -2.28 23.92 4.17
CA PRO A 203 -3.44 23.05 3.98
C PRO A 203 -3.08 21.63 3.54
N GLU A 204 -1.94 21.44 2.84
CA GLU A 204 -1.43 20.12 2.45
C GLU A 204 -1.15 19.20 3.64
N HIS A 205 -0.95 19.75 4.84
CA HIS A 205 -0.74 19.02 6.08
C HIS A 205 -2.04 18.76 6.86
N GLY A 206 -3.18 19.24 6.36
CA GLY A 206 -4.51 19.00 6.89
C GLY A 206 -4.94 19.90 8.03
N LEU A 207 -6.18 19.70 8.51
CA LEU A 207 -6.78 20.48 9.59
C LEU A 207 -5.95 20.41 10.88
N LYS A 208 -5.20 19.33 11.11
CA LYS A 208 -4.30 19.24 12.26
C LYS A 208 -3.24 20.34 12.26
N ASP A 209 -2.65 20.66 11.11
CA ASP A 209 -1.65 21.72 11.03
C ASP A 209 -2.27 23.07 11.40
N LEU A 210 -3.42 23.40 10.80
CA LEU A 210 -4.18 24.60 11.14
C LEU A 210 -4.44 24.72 12.65
N LEU A 211 -4.96 23.66 13.28
CA LEU A 211 -5.23 23.64 14.72
C LEU A 211 -3.97 23.81 15.57
N VAL A 212 -2.83 23.23 15.16
CA VAL A 212 -1.55 23.41 15.84
C VAL A 212 -1.06 24.84 15.70
N ARG A 213 -1.10 25.42 14.50
CA ARG A 213 -0.61 26.78 14.25
C ARG A 213 -1.41 27.85 15.02
N ILE A 214 -2.72 27.70 15.13
CA ILE A 214 -3.56 28.66 15.89
C ILE A 214 -3.45 28.47 17.41
N SER A 215 -2.92 27.34 17.90
CA SER A 215 -2.85 27.06 19.34
C SER A 215 -1.96 28.04 20.12
N GLY A 216 -1.01 28.68 19.44
CA GLY A 216 -0.12 29.71 19.99
C GLY A 216 -0.63 31.14 19.92
N LEU A 217 -1.87 31.37 19.44
CA LEU A 217 -2.48 32.70 19.37
C LEU A 217 -3.00 33.18 20.73
N ASP A 218 -3.18 34.49 20.84
CA ASP A 218 -3.95 35.11 21.93
C ASP A 218 -5.35 34.50 22.02
N ALA A 219 -5.88 34.39 23.24
CA ALA A 219 -7.11 33.67 23.54
C ALA A 219 -8.30 34.10 22.65
N ASP A 220 -8.49 35.40 22.44
CA ASP A 220 -9.62 35.92 21.66
C ASP A 220 -9.52 35.55 20.17
N LYS A 221 -8.33 35.69 19.56
CA LYS A 221 -8.09 35.34 18.15
C LYS A 221 -8.15 33.83 17.93
N LYS A 222 -7.65 33.06 18.89
CA LYS A 222 -7.77 31.60 18.88
C LYS A 222 -9.23 31.18 18.92
N ALA A 223 -10.00 31.71 19.87
CA ALA A 223 -11.41 31.39 20.03
C ALA A 223 -12.23 31.78 18.78
N GLU A 224 -11.93 32.93 18.15
CA GLU A 224 -12.56 33.33 16.90
C GLU A 224 -12.28 32.33 15.77
N ALA A 225 -11.02 31.96 15.56
CA ALA A 225 -10.64 31.00 14.52
C ALA A 225 -11.25 29.60 14.78
N GLU A 226 -11.23 29.12 16.02
CA GLU A 226 -11.85 27.84 16.40
C GLU A 226 -13.37 27.84 16.19
N ALA A 227 -14.05 28.95 16.50
CA ALA A 227 -15.48 29.09 16.28
C ALA A 227 -15.84 29.09 14.79
N ASP A 228 -15.04 29.76 13.95
CA ASP A 228 -15.25 29.74 12.49
C ASP A 228 -15.03 28.34 11.89
N ILE A 229 -14.02 27.60 12.37
CA ILE A 229 -13.79 26.20 11.98
C ILE A 229 -14.97 25.32 12.39
N ALA A 230 -15.46 25.45 13.63
CA ALA A 230 -16.60 24.70 14.13
C ALA A 230 -17.87 25.00 13.31
N ARG A 231 -18.16 26.27 13.04
CA ARG A 231 -19.27 26.70 12.18
C ARG A 231 -19.18 26.10 10.78
N CYS A 232 -17.97 26.02 10.21
CA CYS A 232 -17.76 25.40 8.90
C CYS A 232 -18.07 23.90 8.92
N LEU A 233 -17.65 23.17 9.98
CA LEU A 233 -17.98 21.76 10.17
C LEU A 233 -19.49 21.52 10.37
N GLU A 234 -20.18 22.42 11.08
CA GLU A 234 -21.63 22.34 11.31
C GLU A 234 -22.45 22.66 10.06
N THR A 235 -21.98 23.62 9.25
CA THR A 235 -22.67 24.05 8.04
C THR A 235 -22.25 23.27 6.80
N GLY A 236 -21.14 22.53 6.82
CA GLY A 236 -20.71 21.62 5.75
C GLY A 236 -21.49 20.30 5.72
N PRO A 237 -21.21 19.41 4.75
CA PRO A 237 -21.58 18.01 4.89
C PRO A 237 -20.84 17.38 6.07
N ALA A 238 -21.44 16.38 6.71
CA ALA A 238 -20.74 15.56 7.69
C ALA A 238 -19.51 14.90 7.04
N LEU A 239 -18.37 14.96 7.71
CA LEU A 239 -17.14 14.30 7.25
C LEU A 239 -17.08 12.87 7.78
N ALA A 240 -16.52 11.97 6.98
CA ALA A 240 -16.10 10.67 7.49
C ALA A 240 -15.05 10.85 8.61
N MET A 241 -15.11 10.00 9.63
CA MET A 241 -14.27 10.08 10.82
C MET A 241 -13.21 8.97 10.84
N VAL A 242 -11.98 9.36 11.15
CA VAL A 242 -10.89 8.44 11.51
C VAL A 242 -11.05 8.01 12.97
N ASN A 243 -11.48 8.94 13.83
CA ASN A 243 -11.84 8.67 15.23
C ASN A 243 -12.92 9.67 15.68
N SER A 244 -14.16 9.22 15.80
CA SER A 244 -15.31 10.06 16.20
C SER A 244 -15.20 10.57 17.64
N GLU A 245 -14.77 9.75 18.59
CA GLU A 245 -14.62 10.12 20.01
C GLU A 245 -13.65 11.29 20.23
N ARG A 246 -12.63 11.38 19.36
CA ARG A 246 -11.60 12.43 19.41
C ARG A 246 -11.83 13.55 18.39
N GLY A 247 -12.94 13.52 17.64
CA GLY A 247 -13.22 14.50 16.59
C GLY A 247 -12.26 14.48 15.40
N ILE A 248 -11.51 13.39 15.18
CA ILE A 248 -10.55 13.28 14.07
C ILE A 248 -11.29 12.88 12.78
N THR A 249 -11.42 13.85 11.87
CA THR A 249 -12.06 13.72 10.56
C THR A 249 -11.11 13.19 9.48
N SER A 250 -11.65 12.81 8.33
CA SER A 250 -10.88 12.46 7.12
C SER A 250 -10.00 13.59 6.57
N LEU A 251 -10.26 14.84 6.96
CA LEU A 251 -9.48 16.02 6.56
C LEU A 251 -8.42 16.44 7.59
N HIS A 252 -8.25 15.68 8.69
CA HIS A 252 -7.28 16.01 9.74
C HIS A 252 -5.83 15.83 9.31
N VAL A 253 -5.50 14.68 8.73
CA VAL A 253 -4.13 14.33 8.33
C VAL A 253 -4.20 13.59 6.98
N PRO A 254 -3.43 14.02 5.96
CA PRO A 254 -3.49 13.45 4.60
C PRO A 254 -3.15 11.95 4.54
N SER A 255 -2.44 11.43 5.53
CA SER A 255 -2.02 10.02 5.61
C SER A 255 -2.98 9.10 6.38
N ASP A 256 -4.05 9.63 6.97
CA ASP A 256 -4.95 8.81 7.81
C ASP A 256 -5.94 7.98 6.97
N VAL A 257 -6.40 8.52 5.84
CA VAL A 257 -7.32 7.84 4.90
C VAL A 257 -6.59 7.55 3.60
N ILE A 258 -6.02 6.35 3.49
CA ILE A 258 -5.25 5.91 2.33
C ILE A 258 -6.14 5.07 1.41
N ILE A 259 -6.28 5.45 0.14
CA ILE A 259 -7.28 4.92 -0.80
C ILE A 259 -7.31 3.39 -0.93
N ASP A 260 -6.16 2.75 -1.03
CA ASP A 260 -5.99 1.30 -1.17
C ASP A 260 -6.51 0.52 0.05
N ALA A 261 -6.38 1.05 1.26
CA ALA A 261 -6.92 0.41 2.47
C ALA A 261 -8.34 0.88 2.81
N SER A 262 -8.61 2.17 2.65
CA SER A 262 -9.87 2.80 3.06
C SER A 262 -11.05 2.41 2.17
N MET A 263 -10.86 2.32 0.85
CA MET A 263 -11.94 1.95 -0.06
C MET A 263 -12.39 0.49 0.15
N PRO A 264 -11.48 -0.52 0.21
CA PRO A 264 -11.90 -1.88 0.54
C PRO A 264 -12.51 -2.02 1.93
N ALA A 265 -12.01 -1.29 2.93
CA ALA A 265 -12.59 -1.29 4.27
C ALA A 265 -14.04 -0.78 4.26
N ALA A 266 -14.30 0.33 3.57
CA ALA A 266 -15.66 0.87 3.43
C ALA A 266 -16.57 -0.05 2.61
N ILE A 267 -16.06 -0.64 1.51
CA ILE A 267 -16.81 -1.59 0.69
C ILE A 267 -17.19 -2.84 1.50
N ARG A 268 -16.24 -3.38 2.27
CA ARG A 268 -16.47 -4.50 3.18
C ARG A 268 -17.50 -4.17 4.25
N LEU A 269 -17.59 -2.92 4.71
CA LEU A 269 -18.58 -2.45 5.69
C LEU A 269 -19.97 -2.18 5.07
N GLY A 270 -20.25 -2.66 3.85
CA GLY A 270 -21.53 -2.40 3.18
C GLY A 270 -21.58 -1.04 2.50
N GLY A 271 -20.43 -0.48 2.13
CA GLY A 271 -20.32 0.84 1.52
C GLY A 271 -20.41 1.97 2.53
N LYS A 272 -19.95 1.79 3.75
CA LYS A 272 -20.14 2.76 4.85
C LYS A 272 -18.82 3.22 5.46
N MET A 273 -18.86 4.40 6.05
CA MET A 273 -17.82 4.92 6.93
C MET A 273 -18.44 5.46 8.23
N TRP A 274 -17.60 5.72 9.23
CA TRP A 274 -18.04 6.25 10.52
C TRP A 274 -18.29 7.75 10.44
N GLY A 275 -19.45 8.20 10.88
CA GLY A 275 -19.81 9.61 10.99
C GLY A 275 -19.43 10.24 12.35
N PRO A 276 -19.68 11.55 12.53
CA PRO A 276 -19.38 12.26 13.77
C PRO A 276 -20.11 11.70 15.00
N ASP A 277 -21.27 11.06 14.82
CA ASP A 277 -22.06 10.42 15.87
C ASP A 277 -21.53 9.01 16.25
N GLY A 278 -20.43 8.57 15.65
CA GLY A 278 -19.88 7.25 15.86
C GLY A 278 -20.72 6.13 15.25
N LYS A 279 -21.55 6.42 14.24
CA LYS A 279 -22.34 5.41 13.52
C LYS A 279 -21.93 5.30 12.06
N GLU A 280 -22.21 4.15 11.47
CA GLU A 280 -21.95 3.87 10.06
C GLU A 280 -22.98 4.57 9.16
N GLN A 281 -22.51 5.29 8.15
CA GLN A 281 -23.36 6.01 7.19
C GLN A 281 -22.83 5.84 5.76
N ASP A 282 -23.72 6.02 4.79
CA ASP A 282 -23.34 6.04 3.37
C ASP A 282 -22.43 7.24 3.09
N MET A 283 -21.60 7.12 2.06
CA MET A 283 -20.53 8.08 1.76
C MET A 283 -20.44 8.47 0.29
N LYS A 284 -20.05 9.70 0.03
CA LYS A 284 -19.46 10.13 -1.22
C LYS A 284 -17.93 9.99 -1.11
N ALA A 285 -17.40 8.95 -1.72
CA ALA A 285 -15.96 8.70 -1.79
C ALA A 285 -15.31 9.53 -2.90
N VAL A 286 -14.71 10.66 -2.54
CA VAL A 286 -14.06 11.56 -3.49
C VAL A 286 -12.67 11.01 -3.86
N ILE A 287 -12.52 10.64 -5.14
CA ILE A 287 -11.28 10.22 -5.78
C ILE A 287 -11.16 11.07 -7.04
N PRO A 288 -10.47 12.23 -7.00
CA PRO A 288 -10.58 13.23 -8.07
C PRO A 288 -10.19 12.71 -9.47
N ASP A 289 -9.13 11.91 -9.57
CA ASP A 289 -8.63 11.41 -10.85
C ASP A 289 -9.37 10.16 -11.36
N ARG A 290 -9.61 10.10 -12.67
CA ARG A 290 -10.35 9.00 -13.32
C ARG A 290 -9.55 7.75 -13.63
N CYS A 291 -8.22 7.78 -13.63
CA CYS A 291 -7.41 6.62 -14.05
C CYS A 291 -7.81 5.33 -13.32
N TYR A 292 -8.21 5.42 -12.05
CA TYR A 292 -8.50 4.25 -11.21
C TYR A 292 -9.83 4.30 -10.47
N SER A 293 -10.48 5.46 -10.36
CA SER A 293 -11.70 5.64 -9.55
C SER A 293 -12.87 4.77 -10.03
N GLY A 294 -12.96 4.54 -11.35
CA GLY A 294 -13.98 3.67 -11.95
C GLY A 294 -13.95 2.22 -11.48
N VAL A 295 -12.80 1.71 -11.00
CA VAL A 295 -12.68 0.36 -10.44
C VAL A 295 -13.50 0.23 -9.17
N TYR A 296 -13.36 1.17 -8.23
CA TYR A 296 -14.12 1.12 -6.98
C TYR A 296 -15.62 1.36 -7.21
N GLN A 297 -15.97 2.24 -8.15
CA GLN A 297 -17.37 2.44 -8.55
C GLN A 297 -17.98 1.14 -9.08
N ALA A 298 -17.25 0.38 -9.92
CA ALA A 298 -17.71 -0.90 -10.43
C ALA A 298 -17.99 -1.93 -9.30
N VAL A 299 -17.15 -1.96 -8.26
CA VAL A 299 -17.36 -2.84 -7.08
C VAL A 299 -18.59 -2.40 -6.29
N ILE A 300 -18.74 -1.10 -6.06
CA ILE A 300 -19.91 -0.54 -5.34
C ILE A 300 -21.20 -0.89 -6.08
N ASP A 301 -21.28 -0.64 -7.39
CA ASP A 301 -22.45 -0.94 -8.20
C ASP A 301 -22.74 -2.44 -8.26
N PHE A 302 -21.71 -3.27 -8.29
CA PHE A 302 -21.85 -4.72 -8.22
C PHE A 302 -22.47 -5.15 -6.88
N CYS A 303 -21.95 -4.66 -5.77
CA CYS A 303 -22.45 -5.02 -4.44
C CYS A 303 -23.87 -4.49 -4.18
N LYS A 304 -24.22 -3.30 -4.67
CA LYS A 304 -25.62 -2.80 -4.62
C LYS A 304 -26.59 -3.74 -5.34
N ARG A 305 -26.18 -4.31 -6.49
CA ARG A 305 -27.01 -5.20 -7.29
C ARG A 305 -27.06 -6.65 -6.78
N HIS A 306 -25.97 -7.14 -6.20
CA HIS A 306 -25.81 -8.56 -5.87
C HIS A 306 -25.69 -8.85 -4.37
N GLY A 307 -25.68 -7.83 -3.53
CA GLY A 307 -25.34 -7.96 -2.11
C GLY A 307 -23.83 -8.05 -1.89
N ALA A 308 -23.44 -8.30 -0.64
CA ALA A 308 -22.03 -8.51 -0.29
C ALA A 308 -21.48 -9.81 -0.90
N PHE A 309 -20.16 -9.87 -1.10
CA PHE A 309 -19.49 -11.12 -1.42
C PHE A 309 -19.59 -12.12 -0.27
N ASP A 310 -19.61 -13.41 -0.61
CA ASP A 310 -19.55 -14.50 0.36
C ASP A 310 -18.14 -15.14 0.35
N PRO A 311 -17.32 -14.92 1.41
CA PRO A 311 -15.99 -15.52 1.54
C PRO A 311 -16.00 -17.07 1.49
N ALA A 312 -17.11 -17.71 1.83
CA ALA A 312 -17.24 -19.17 1.83
C ALA A 312 -17.23 -19.77 0.41
N SER A 313 -17.73 -19.04 -0.57
CA SER A 313 -17.96 -19.54 -1.93
C SER A 313 -17.25 -18.74 -3.02
N MET A 314 -16.84 -17.50 -2.77
CA MET A 314 -16.22 -16.67 -3.79
C MET A 314 -14.87 -17.23 -4.30
N GLY A 315 -14.60 -16.98 -5.57
CA GLY A 315 -13.32 -17.23 -6.21
C GLY A 315 -12.20 -16.36 -5.63
N SER A 316 -11.04 -16.47 -6.24
CA SER A 316 -9.83 -15.75 -5.88
C SER A 316 -9.38 -14.82 -7.00
N VAL A 317 -8.96 -13.62 -6.66
CA VAL A 317 -8.34 -12.68 -7.60
C VAL A 317 -6.89 -12.48 -7.21
N SER A 318 -6.00 -13.06 -8.01
CA SER A 318 -4.55 -12.83 -7.91
C SER A 318 -4.14 -11.64 -8.77
N ASN A 319 -2.98 -11.07 -8.48
CA ASN A 319 -2.45 -9.94 -9.24
C ASN A 319 -1.03 -10.23 -9.76
N VAL A 320 -0.82 -9.90 -11.03
CA VAL A 320 0.51 -9.76 -11.62
C VAL A 320 0.73 -8.28 -11.94
N GLY A 321 1.61 -7.64 -11.18
CA GLY A 321 1.76 -6.18 -11.18
C GLY A 321 3.06 -5.70 -11.79
N LEU A 322 2.98 -4.77 -12.76
CA LEU A 322 4.13 -4.06 -13.30
C LEU A 322 4.67 -3.11 -12.24
N MET A 323 5.94 -3.25 -11.85
CA MET A 323 6.55 -2.34 -10.86
C MET A 323 8.07 -2.19 -10.96
N ALA A 324 8.75 -3.07 -11.71
CA ALA A 324 10.21 -3.05 -11.83
C ALA A 324 10.73 -1.71 -12.35
N GLY A 325 11.88 -1.27 -11.84
CA GLY A 325 12.51 -0.01 -12.28
C GLY A 325 11.74 1.26 -11.91
N LYS A 326 10.92 1.21 -10.85
CA LYS A 326 10.02 2.30 -10.41
C LYS A 326 9.00 2.68 -11.50
N ALA A 327 8.41 1.67 -12.16
CA ALA A 327 7.46 1.87 -13.23
C ALA A 327 6.30 2.82 -12.86
N GLU A 328 5.92 3.66 -13.83
CA GLU A 328 4.73 4.52 -13.82
C GLU A 328 4.78 5.57 -12.69
N GLU A 329 3.67 5.81 -12.00
CA GLU A 329 3.53 6.88 -11.00
C GLU A 329 4.54 6.79 -9.85
N TYR A 330 4.99 5.60 -9.49
CA TYR A 330 5.94 5.39 -8.38
C TYR A 330 7.34 5.94 -8.70
N GLY A 331 7.64 6.14 -9.98
CA GLY A 331 8.85 6.81 -10.45
C GLY A 331 8.69 8.30 -10.68
N SER A 332 7.49 8.87 -10.52
CA SER A 332 7.16 10.22 -11.01
C SER A 332 7.52 11.37 -10.05
N HIS A 333 7.91 11.08 -8.80
CA HIS A 333 7.99 12.10 -7.76
C HIS A 333 8.98 13.23 -8.06
N ASP A 334 10.10 12.91 -8.71
CA ASP A 334 11.13 13.86 -9.12
C ASP A 334 10.82 14.53 -10.48
N LYS A 335 9.64 14.24 -11.03
CA LYS A 335 9.09 14.73 -12.29
C LYS A 335 7.66 15.28 -12.10
N THR A 336 7.30 15.63 -10.87
CA THR A 336 6.00 16.21 -10.52
C THR A 336 6.21 17.63 -10.02
N PHE A 337 5.51 18.60 -10.60
CA PHE A 337 5.72 20.02 -10.32
C PHE A 337 4.40 20.78 -10.28
N LEU A 338 4.34 21.81 -9.44
CA LEU A 338 3.36 22.89 -9.61
C LEU A 338 3.83 23.78 -10.75
N ALA A 339 2.93 24.06 -11.69
CA ALA A 339 3.20 24.94 -12.80
C ALA A 339 3.45 26.38 -12.31
N PRO A 340 4.58 27.03 -12.65
CA PRO A 340 4.90 28.37 -12.16
C PRO A 340 3.93 29.48 -12.59
N GLY A 341 3.21 29.25 -13.69
CA GLY A 341 2.37 30.22 -14.34
C GLY A 341 1.66 29.63 -15.55
N ARG A 342 0.98 30.49 -16.30
CA ARG A 342 0.36 30.12 -17.57
C ARG A 342 1.41 29.97 -18.67
N GLY A 343 1.43 28.82 -19.32
CA GLY A 343 2.43 28.49 -20.33
C GLY A 343 2.38 27.02 -20.76
N VAL A 344 3.55 26.48 -21.11
CA VAL A 344 3.72 25.08 -21.52
C VAL A 344 4.88 24.45 -20.77
N ILE A 345 4.68 23.26 -20.23
CA ILE A 345 5.76 22.42 -19.71
C ILE A 345 6.12 21.38 -20.77
N ARG A 346 7.41 21.27 -21.09
CA ARG A 346 7.96 20.35 -22.11
C ARG A 346 9.00 19.43 -21.52
N ALA A 347 8.97 18.17 -21.93
CA ALA A 347 10.12 17.28 -21.85
C ALA A 347 10.86 17.35 -23.19
N THR A 348 12.15 17.71 -23.16
CA THR A 348 12.96 17.91 -24.37
C THR A 348 14.24 17.10 -24.33
N ALA A 349 14.61 16.52 -25.47
CA ALA A 349 15.90 15.86 -25.67
C ALA A 349 17.04 16.88 -25.93
N PRO A 350 18.33 16.48 -25.82
CA PRO A 350 19.47 17.38 -26.02
C PRO A 350 19.56 18.03 -27.39
N ASP A 351 18.97 17.40 -28.41
CA ASP A 351 18.89 17.90 -29.79
C ASP A 351 17.78 18.97 -29.98
N GLY A 352 17.06 19.32 -28.92
CA GLY A 352 15.95 20.28 -28.93
C GLY A 352 14.60 19.69 -29.34
N ARG A 353 14.53 18.39 -29.64
CA ARG A 353 13.27 17.70 -29.94
C ARG A 353 12.38 17.66 -28.70
N VAL A 354 11.13 18.07 -28.87
CA VAL A 354 10.09 17.93 -27.84
C VAL A 354 9.59 16.49 -27.84
N LEU A 355 9.76 15.80 -26.71
CA LEU A 355 9.28 14.44 -26.51
C LEU A 355 7.80 14.45 -26.11
N LEU A 356 7.45 15.30 -25.13
CA LEU A 356 6.10 15.51 -24.63
C LEU A 356 5.92 16.97 -24.23
N GLU A 357 4.70 17.49 -24.34
CA GLU A 357 4.35 18.83 -23.87
C GLU A 357 2.92 18.94 -23.37
N GLN A 358 2.72 19.77 -22.35
CA GLN A 358 1.41 20.06 -21.78
C GLN A 358 1.19 21.55 -21.54
N PRO A 359 0.05 22.13 -21.99
CA PRO A 359 -0.36 23.46 -21.55
C PRO A 359 -0.69 23.41 -20.05
N VAL A 360 -0.35 24.47 -19.34
CA VAL A 360 -0.57 24.59 -17.90
C VAL A 360 -1.02 25.99 -17.52
N GLU A 361 -1.81 26.09 -16.46
CA GLU A 361 -2.09 27.32 -15.72
C GLU A 361 -1.29 27.34 -14.41
N LYS A 362 -1.23 28.51 -13.75
CA LYS A 362 -0.52 28.64 -12.48
C LYS A 362 -1.06 27.66 -11.43
N ASP A 363 -0.15 26.97 -10.76
CA ASP A 363 -0.40 26.01 -9.70
C ASP A 363 -1.16 24.74 -10.15
N ASP A 364 -1.26 24.49 -11.46
CA ASP A 364 -1.64 23.17 -11.96
C ASP A 364 -0.57 22.13 -11.59
N ILE A 365 -1.00 20.89 -11.39
CA ILE A 365 -0.10 19.79 -11.04
C ILE A 365 0.31 19.09 -12.34
N PHE A 366 1.54 19.30 -12.79
CA PHE A 366 2.14 18.55 -13.89
C PHE A 366 2.84 17.30 -13.35
N ARG A 367 2.75 16.19 -14.07
CA ARG A 367 3.46 14.94 -13.77
C ARG A 367 3.96 14.28 -15.04
N MET A 368 5.16 13.71 -14.99
CA MET A 368 5.69 12.81 -16.01
C MET A 368 6.11 11.46 -15.40
N CYS A 369 5.75 10.35 -16.05
CA CYS A 369 6.14 8.99 -15.64
C CYS A 369 7.00 8.30 -16.70
N GLN A 370 7.56 7.15 -16.30
CA GLN A 370 8.50 6.35 -17.08
C GLN A 370 8.19 4.86 -16.89
N VAL A 371 8.25 4.08 -17.96
CA VAL A 371 8.23 2.62 -17.90
C VAL A 371 9.23 2.02 -18.88
N LYS A 372 10.17 1.24 -18.36
CA LYS A 372 11.15 0.53 -19.18
C LYS A 372 10.52 -0.62 -19.94
N GLU A 373 10.96 -0.82 -21.18
CA GLU A 373 10.49 -1.92 -22.03
C GLU A 373 10.74 -3.29 -21.39
N GLU A 374 11.93 -3.49 -20.82
CA GLU A 374 12.31 -4.75 -20.17
C GLU A 374 11.36 -5.13 -19.02
N ALA A 375 10.87 -4.14 -18.28
CA ALA A 375 9.92 -4.35 -17.18
C ALA A 375 8.55 -4.82 -17.71
N VAL A 376 8.08 -4.25 -18.82
CA VAL A 376 6.82 -4.68 -19.48
C VAL A 376 6.95 -6.10 -20.03
N ILE A 377 8.07 -6.42 -20.69
CA ILE A 377 8.31 -7.77 -21.23
C ILE A 377 8.34 -8.81 -20.11
N ASP A 378 9.07 -8.56 -19.01
CA ASP A 378 9.10 -9.47 -17.87
C ASP A 378 7.71 -9.62 -17.23
N TRP A 379 6.96 -8.54 -17.10
CA TRP A 379 5.59 -8.54 -16.56
C TRP A 379 4.64 -9.41 -17.39
N VAL A 380 4.68 -9.32 -18.72
CA VAL A 380 3.90 -10.19 -19.61
C VAL A 380 4.32 -11.66 -19.47
N LYS A 381 5.63 -11.93 -19.40
CA LYS A 381 6.16 -13.29 -19.17
C LYS A 381 5.73 -13.86 -17.81
N LEU A 382 5.66 -13.02 -16.78
CA LEU A 382 5.16 -13.41 -15.46
C LEU A 382 3.68 -13.75 -15.52
N ALA A 383 2.86 -12.93 -16.18
CA ALA A 383 1.43 -13.22 -16.38
C ALA A 383 1.21 -14.53 -17.14
N PHE A 384 1.99 -14.77 -18.19
CA PHE A 384 1.98 -16.02 -18.93
C PHE A 384 2.30 -17.23 -18.05
N ARG A 385 3.41 -17.18 -17.29
CA ARG A 385 3.80 -18.25 -16.36
C ARG A 385 2.71 -18.52 -15.33
N ARG A 386 2.16 -17.48 -14.70
CA ARG A 386 1.11 -17.63 -13.69
C ARG A 386 -0.17 -18.23 -14.25
N SER A 387 -0.60 -17.79 -15.44
CA SER A 387 -1.76 -18.38 -16.12
C SER A 387 -1.53 -19.85 -16.47
N LYS A 388 -0.34 -20.19 -16.99
CA LYS A 388 0.06 -21.58 -17.27
C LYS A 388 0.08 -22.47 -16.02
N ASP A 389 0.71 -22.01 -14.95
CA ASP A 389 0.90 -22.80 -13.73
C ASP A 389 -0.42 -23.03 -12.97
N SER A 390 -1.35 -22.08 -13.05
CA SER A 390 -2.63 -22.12 -12.33
C SER A 390 -3.81 -22.58 -13.17
N GLY A 391 -3.70 -22.61 -14.49
CA GLY A 391 -4.84 -22.81 -15.40
C GLY A 391 -5.91 -21.71 -15.31
N THR A 392 -5.57 -20.53 -14.76
CA THR A 392 -6.51 -19.44 -14.53
C THR A 392 -6.42 -18.39 -15.65
N PRO A 393 -7.56 -17.91 -16.19
CA PRO A 393 -7.60 -16.83 -17.16
C PRO A 393 -6.96 -15.55 -16.62
N ALA A 394 -6.25 -14.83 -17.49
CA ALA A 394 -5.58 -13.59 -17.14
C ALA A 394 -6.15 -12.40 -17.93
N VAL A 395 -6.48 -11.32 -17.22
CA VAL A 395 -7.06 -10.11 -17.79
C VAL A 395 -6.05 -8.98 -17.59
N PHE A 396 -5.60 -8.36 -18.67
CA PHE A 396 -4.82 -7.12 -18.65
C PHE A 396 -5.77 -5.92 -18.48
N TRP A 397 -5.59 -5.14 -17.41
CA TRP A 397 -6.45 -4.01 -17.09
C TRP A 397 -5.83 -2.75 -17.66
N LEU A 398 -6.10 -2.50 -18.94
CA LEU A 398 -5.50 -1.43 -19.73
C LEU A 398 -6.61 -0.75 -20.54
N ASP A 399 -6.69 0.58 -20.43
CA ASP A 399 -7.65 1.39 -21.17
C ASP A 399 -7.02 1.96 -22.43
N GLU A 400 -7.45 1.54 -23.62
CA GLU A 400 -6.91 2.08 -24.88
C GLU A 400 -7.15 3.58 -25.07
N ASN A 401 -8.05 4.19 -24.29
CA ASN A 401 -8.27 5.64 -24.29
C ASN A 401 -7.26 6.42 -23.43
N ARG A 402 -6.47 5.73 -22.60
CA ARG A 402 -5.30 6.33 -21.94
C ARG A 402 -4.10 6.21 -22.86
N ALA A 403 -3.44 7.35 -23.12
CA ALA A 403 -2.30 7.38 -24.02
C ALA A 403 -1.17 6.44 -23.55
N HIS A 404 -0.93 6.37 -22.24
CA HIS A 404 0.04 5.46 -21.63
C HIS A 404 -0.33 3.99 -21.86
N ASP A 405 -1.53 3.60 -21.44
CA ASP A 405 -2.01 2.23 -21.55
C ASP A 405 -2.03 1.77 -23.01
N ALA A 406 -2.33 2.65 -23.99
CA ALA A 406 -2.24 2.33 -25.41
C ALA A 406 -0.81 1.92 -25.85
N GLN A 407 0.23 2.59 -25.36
CA GLN A 407 1.63 2.20 -25.59
C GLN A 407 1.94 0.84 -24.94
N VAL A 408 1.46 0.61 -23.71
CA VAL A 408 1.62 -0.66 -22.99
C VAL A 408 0.90 -1.80 -23.73
N ILE A 409 -0.33 -1.58 -24.20
CA ILE A 409 -1.12 -2.55 -24.98
C ILE A 409 -0.36 -2.99 -26.23
N ALA A 410 0.29 -2.08 -26.94
CA ALA A 410 1.08 -2.40 -28.12
C ALA A 410 2.22 -3.39 -27.78
N LYS A 411 2.93 -3.15 -26.68
CA LYS A 411 3.99 -4.06 -26.19
C LYS A 411 3.43 -5.39 -25.70
N VAL A 412 2.32 -5.38 -24.95
CA VAL A 412 1.63 -6.59 -24.48
C VAL A 412 1.24 -7.49 -25.67
N ARG A 413 0.60 -6.93 -26.69
CA ARG A 413 0.21 -7.67 -27.91
C ARG A 413 1.43 -8.26 -28.60
N HIS A 414 2.50 -7.48 -28.76
CA HIS A 414 3.75 -7.96 -29.36
C HIS A 414 4.34 -9.14 -28.57
N CYS A 415 4.44 -9.01 -27.24
CA CYS A 415 4.98 -10.06 -26.38
C CYS A 415 4.12 -11.34 -26.38
N LEU A 416 2.79 -11.21 -26.27
CA LEU A 416 1.89 -12.38 -26.27
C LEU A 416 1.93 -13.13 -27.62
N ASN A 417 2.03 -12.42 -28.75
CA ASN A 417 2.17 -13.05 -30.07
C ASN A 417 3.47 -13.85 -30.23
N ALA A 418 4.51 -13.52 -29.45
CA ALA A 418 5.77 -14.24 -29.46
C ALA A 418 5.79 -15.46 -28.51
N LEU A 419 4.75 -15.66 -27.70
CA LEU A 419 4.63 -16.76 -26.75
C LEU A 419 3.71 -17.85 -27.30
N ASP A 420 4.06 -19.12 -27.09
CA ASP A 420 3.13 -20.23 -27.32
C ASP A 420 2.12 -20.27 -26.17
N THR A 421 0.94 -19.70 -26.42
CA THR A 421 -0.13 -19.62 -25.42
C THR A 421 -0.84 -20.95 -25.19
N GLY A 422 -0.70 -21.95 -26.06
CA GLY A 422 -1.26 -23.30 -25.85
C GLY A 422 -2.76 -23.34 -25.50
N GLY A 423 -3.54 -22.32 -25.90
CA GLY A 423 -4.97 -22.20 -25.56
C GLY A 423 -5.28 -21.49 -24.23
N LEU A 424 -4.29 -20.88 -23.55
CA LEU A 424 -4.51 -20.03 -22.38
C LEU A 424 -5.35 -18.79 -22.73
N GLU A 425 -6.28 -18.43 -21.83
CA GLU A 425 -7.18 -17.30 -22.01
C GLU A 425 -6.54 -15.99 -21.51
N PHE A 426 -6.23 -15.09 -22.46
CA PHE A 426 -5.82 -13.71 -22.18
C PHE A 426 -6.82 -12.73 -22.76
N SER A 427 -7.17 -11.69 -22.00
CA SER A 427 -7.99 -10.58 -22.48
C SER A 427 -7.37 -9.25 -22.07
N ILE A 428 -7.69 -8.19 -22.81
CA ILE A 428 -7.30 -6.81 -22.48
C ILE A 428 -8.61 -6.02 -22.37
N LEU A 429 -8.89 -5.46 -21.19
CA LEU A 429 -10.13 -4.74 -20.90
C LEU A 429 -9.81 -3.45 -20.14
N PRO A 430 -10.57 -2.35 -20.37
CA PRO A 430 -10.47 -1.15 -19.55
C PRO A 430 -10.71 -1.46 -18.06
N PRO A 431 -10.03 -0.78 -17.11
CA PRO A 431 -10.02 -1.18 -15.69
C PRO A 431 -11.38 -1.40 -15.05
N ALA A 432 -12.36 -0.52 -15.29
CA ALA A 432 -13.70 -0.67 -14.73
C ALA A 432 -14.45 -1.89 -15.31
N GLU A 433 -14.20 -2.22 -16.57
CA GLU A 433 -14.82 -3.35 -17.27
C GLU A 433 -14.15 -4.68 -16.91
N ALA A 434 -12.82 -4.68 -16.83
CA ALA A 434 -12.02 -5.76 -16.28
C ALA A 434 -12.44 -6.11 -14.85
N CYS A 435 -12.70 -5.08 -14.02
CA CYS A 435 -13.22 -5.24 -12.67
C CYS A 435 -14.60 -5.93 -12.70
N ARG A 436 -15.57 -5.43 -13.48
CA ARG A 436 -16.90 -6.07 -13.59
C ARG A 436 -16.81 -7.55 -14.01
N HIS A 437 -16.02 -7.83 -15.04
CA HIS A 437 -15.78 -9.21 -15.50
C HIS A 437 -15.22 -10.11 -14.38
N THR A 438 -14.25 -9.58 -13.65
CA THR A 438 -13.60 -10.28 -12.52
C THR A 438 -14.58 -10.52 -11.36
N LEU A 439 -15.41 -9.53 -11.01
CA LEU A 439 -16.40 -9.64 -9.93
C LEU A 439 -17.47 -10.70 -10.25
N GLU A 440 -17.95 -10.77 -11.50
CA GLU A 440 -18.87 -11.81 -11.96
C GLU A 440 -18.28 -13.21 -11.82
N ARG A 441 -17.01 -13.38 -12.22
CA ARG A 441 -16.30 -14.66 -12.04
C ARG A 441 -16.14 -15.01 -10.56
N ALA A 442 -15.68 -14.06 -9.75
CA ALA A 442 -15.44 -14.25 -8.33
C ALA A 442 -16.73 -14.64 -7.59
N LYS A 443 -17.86 -13.98 -7.85
CA LYS A 443 -19.17 -14.33 -7.27
C LYS A 443 -19.58 -15.77 -7.62
N ASN A 444 -19.23 -16.25 -8.80
CA ASN A 444 -19.51 -17.61 -9.26
C ASN A 444 -18.43 -18.64 -8.86
N GLY A 445 -17.59 -18.32 -7.88
CA GLY A 445 -16.55 -19.25 -7.37
C GLY A 445 -15.37 -19.46 -8.33
N LYS A 446 -15.23 -18.62 -9.37
CA LYS A 446 -14.17 -18.74 -10.39
C LYS A 446 -13.05 -17.74 -10.13
N ASP A 447 -11.83 -18.18 -10.37
CA ASP A 447 -10.63 -17.39 -10.13
C ASP A 447 -10.28 -16.53 -11.37
N THR A 448 -9.60 -15.40 -11.16
CA THR A 448 -9.11 -14.54 -12.26
C THR A 448 -7.73 -13.99 -11.89
N ILE A 449 -6.81 -13.91 -12.86
CA ILE A 449 -5.55 -13.18 -12.68
C ILE A 449 -5.74 -11.75 -13.22
N ALA A 450 -5.66 -10.76 -12.35
CA ALA A 450 -5.61 -9.36 -12.73
C ALA A 450 -4.17 -8.97 -13.07
N VAL A 451 -3.90 -8.63 -14.33
CA VAL A 451 -2.59 -8.23 -14.82
C VAL A 451 -2.61 -6.72 -14.99
N THR A 452 -1.94 -5.98 -14.10
CA THR A 452 -2.14 -4.52 -13.98
C THR A 452 -0.84 -3.73 -13.91
N GLY A 453 -0.94 -2.42 -14.18
CA GLY A 453 0.06 -1.43 -13.79
C GLY A 453 0.28 -1.34 -12.28
N ASN A 454 1.22 -0.49 -11.86
CA ASN A 454 1.77 -0.40 -10.52
C ASN A 454 0.76 0.13 -9.49
N VAL A 455 -0.03 1.15 -9.85
CA VAL A 455 -1.06 1.69 -8.94
C VAL A 455 -2.18 0.67 -8.73
N LEU A 456 -2.71 0.09 -9.81
CA LEU A 456 -3.75 -0.94 -9.71
C LEU A 456 -3.25 -2.21 -9.02
N ARG A 457 -1.96 -2.58 -9.16
CA ARG A 457 -1.36 -3.65 -8.36
C ARG A 457 -1.60 -3.38 -6.87
N ASP A 458 -1.30 -2.17 -6.40
CA ASP A 458 -1.53 -1.83 -5.00
C ASP A 458 -3.01 -1.90 -4.63
N TYR A 459 -3.87 -1.25 -5.41
CA TYR A 459 -5.29 -1.13 -5.09
C TYR A 459 -5.98 -2.51 -5.06
N LEU A 460 -5.70 -3.36 -6.05
CA LEU A 460 -6.35 -4.67 -6.16
C LEU A 460 -5.82 -5.68 -5.15
N THR A 461 -4.55 -5.56 -4.74
CA THR A 461 -3.95 -6.45 -3.75
C THR A 461 -4.29 -6.08 -2.31
N ASP A 462 -4.95 -4.94 -2.08
CA ASP A 462 -5.73 -4.70 -0.87
C ASP A 462 -7.20 -5.06 -1.05
N LEU A 463 -7.83 -4.63 -2.16
CA LEU A 463 -9.26 -4.81 -2.41
C LEU A 463 -9.71 -6.26 -2.31
N PHE A 464 -9.22 -7.13 -3.20
CA PHE A 464 -9.71 -8.51 -3.24
C PHE A 464 -9.34 -9.31 -2.00
N PRO A 465 -8.11 -9.22 -1.46
CA PRO A 465 -7.78 -9.92 -0.21
C PRO A 465 -8.61 -9.46 1.00
N ILE A 466 -8.99 -8.18 1.09
CA ILE A 466 -9.88 -7.72 2.15
C ILE A 466 -11.28 -8.33 1.99
N LEU A 467 -11.80 -8.45 0.77
CA LEU A 467 -13.10 -9.09 0.51
C LEU A 467 -13.06 -10.62 0.69
N GLU A 468 -11.93 -11.25 0.34
CA GLU A 468 -11.76 -12.71 0.37
C GLU A 468 -11.36 -13.25 1.74
N LEU A 469 -10.45 -12.55 2.43
CA LEU A 469 -9.74 -13.03 3.61
C LEU A 469 -9.98 -12.14 4.84
N GLY A 470 -10.67 -11.00 4.66
CA GLY A 470 -10.92 -10.01 5.71
C GLY A 470 -9.72 -9.10 5.98
N THR A 471 -8.59 -9.32 5.30
CA THR A 471 -7.34 -8.56 5.44
C THR A 471 -6.39 -8.87 4.28
N SER A 472 -5.61 -7.88 3.86
CA SER A 472 -4.53 -8.04 2.88
C SER A 472 -3.20 -8.54 3.47
N ALA A 473 -3.11 -8.66 4.80
CA ALA A 473 -1.89 -9.13 5.47
C ALA A 473 -1.58 -10.63 5.27
N LYS A 474 -2.54 -11.40 4.75
CA LYS A 474 -2.44 -12.88 4.62
C LYS A 474 -2.19 -13.33 3.18
N MET A 475 -1.35 -12.57 2.47
CA MET A 475 -1.07 -12.75 1.05
C MET A 475 0.38 -13.16 0.83
N LEU A 476 0.63 -13.94 -0.22
CA LEU A 476 1.96 -14.06 -0.81
C LEU A 476 2.25 -12.79 -1.61
N SER A 477 3.44 -12.23 -1.42
CA SER A 477 3.94 -11.09 -2.18
C SER A 477 5.34 -11.42 -2.69
N ASN A 478 5.36 -12.11 -3.83
CA ASN A 478 6.57 -12.58 -4.47
C ASN A 478 7.03 -11.56 -5.50
N VAL A 479 8.34 -11.37 -5.58
CA VAL A 479 8.99 -10.51 -6.56
C VAL A 479 10.10 -11.31 -7.23
N PRO A 480 9.79 -11.99 -8.35
CA PRO A 480 10.81 -12.61 -9.19
C PRO A 480 11.72 -11.50 -9.73
N LEU A 481 12.95 -11.42 -9.24
CA LEU A 481 13.90 -10.41 -9.68
C LEU A 481 14.28 -10.69 -11.14
N MET A 482 14.37 -9.64 -11.95
CA MET A 482 14.62 -9.79 -13.40
C MET A 482 15.95 -10.49 -13.70
N LYS A 483 16.91 -10.46 -12.76
CA LYS A 483 18.20 -11.15 -12.82
C LYS A 483 18.19 -12.59 -12.28
N GLY A 484 17.01 -13.16 -12.02
CA GLY A 484 16.83 -14.57 -11.65
C GLY A 484 16.76 -14.87 -10.14
N GLY A 485 16.95 -13.88 -9.27
CA GLY A 485 16.73 -14.03 -7.83
C GLY A 485 15.25 -13.93 -7.42
N GLY A 486 14.97 -14.04 -6.13
CA GLY A 486 13.63 -13.86 -5.57
C GLY A 486 13.65 -12.94 -4.35
N LEU A 487 12.69 -12.02 -4.28
CA LEU A 487 12.37 -11.21 -3.11
C LEU A 487 10.96 -11.58 -2.62
N PHE A 488 10.79 -11.78 -1.32
CA PHE A 488 9.54 -12.24 -0.72
C PHE A 488 9.14 -11.24 0.37
N GLU A 489 8.15 -10.40 0.09
CA GLU A 489 7.63 -9.46 1.08
C GLU A 489 6.69 -10.19 2.03
N THR A 490 6.88 -10.03 3.33
CA THR A 490 6.11 -10.71 4.38
C THR A 490 4.70 -10.14 4.58
N GLY A 491 4.30 -9.15 3.77
CA GLY A 491 3.02 -8.48 3.85
C GLY A 491 3.07 -7.09 3.19
N ALA A 492 1.90 -6.46 3.05
CA ALA A 492 1.78 -5.12 2.45
C ALA A 492 1.71 -3.97 3.48
N GLY A 493 1.67 -4.28 4.78
CA GLY A 493 1.51 -3.31 5.87
C GLY A 493 2.81 -2.63 6.34
N GLY A 494 2.69 -1.71 7.31
CA GLY A 494 3.82 -1.08 8.00
C GLY A 494 4.27 -1.84 9.27
N SER A 495 5.27 -1.30 9.98
CA SER A 495 5.89 -1.94 11.17
C SER A 495 5.09 -1.80 12.50
N ALA A 496 3.82 -1.40 12.43
CA ALA A 496 2.86 -1.39 13.55
C ALA A 496 3.38 -0.82 14.91
N PRO A 497 3.68 0.49 15.03
CA PRO A 497 4.24 1.10 16.25
C PRO A 497 3.39 0.89 17.52
N LYS A 498 2.05 0.77 17.37
CA LYS A 498 1.13 0.48 18.49
C LYS A 498 1.32 -0.93 19.08
N HIS A 499 1.97 -1.85 18.36
CA HIS A 499 2.30 -3.19 18.87
C HIS A 499 3.51 -3.12 19.79
N VAL A 500 4.53 -2.32 19.41
CA VAL A 500 5.70 -2.05 20.26
C VAL A 500 5.29 -1.39 21.58
N GLN A 501 4.37 -0.42 21.53
CA GLN A 501 3.85 0.21 22.75
C GLN A 501 3.19 -0.80 23.71
N GLN A 502 2.46 -1.78 23.18
CA GLN A 502 1.86 -2.83 24.00
C GLN A 502 2.93 -3.77 24.56
N LEU A 503 3.89 -4.18 23.74
CA LEU A 503 5.02 -4.98 24.19
C LEU A 503 5.74 -4.30 25.36
N LEU A 504 6.12 -3.03 25.23
CA LEU A 504 6.85 -2.31 26.28
C LEU A 504 6.03 -2.12 27.56
N LYS A 505 4.71 -1.91 27.44
CA LYS A 505 3.84 -1.63 28.58
C LYS A 505 3.44 -2.88 29.35
N GLU A 506 3.13 -3.96 28.64
CA GLU A 506 2.50 -5.14 29.23
C GLU A 506 3.06 -6.47 28.71
N ASN A 507 4.23 -6.44 28.06
CA ASN A 507 4.95 -7.60 27.56
C ASN A 507 4.07 -8.54 26.72
N HIS A 508 3.20 -7.98 25.89
CA HIS A 508 2.34 -8.73 24.96
C HIS A 508 2.53 -8.18 23.55
N LEU A 509 2.95 -9.04 22.61
CA LEU A 509 3.14 -8.65 21.22
C LEU A 509 2.03 -9.25 20.33
N ARG A 510 1.04 -8.44 19.96
CA ARG A 510 -0.06 -8.84 19.06
C ARG A 510 0.27 -8.81 17.56
N TRP A 511 1.55 -8.81 17.18
CA TRP A 511 1.97 -8.87 15.78
C TRP A 511 1.70 -10.26 15.21
N ASP A 512 0.97 -10.35 14.10
CA ASP A 512 0.68 -11.62 13.42
C ASP A 512 1.77 -11.90 12.38
N SER A 513 2.63 -12.88 12.65
CA SER A 513 3.73 -13.29 11.76
C SER A 513 3.30 -14.21 10.61
N LEU A 514 2.00 -14.41 10.40
CA LEU A 514 1.50 -15.26 9.33
C LEU A 514 2.12 -14.95 7.96
N GLY A 515 2.24 -13.66 7.61
CA GLY A 515 2.85 -13.27 6.34
C GLY A 515 4.35 -13.60 6.24
N GLU A 516 5.08 -13.68 7.36
CA GLU A 516 6.47 -14.19 7.39
C GLU A 516 6.51 -15.68 7.07
N PHE A 517 5.57 -16.46 7.60
CA PHE A 517 5.47 -17.90 7.35
C PHE A 517 5.16 -18.19 5.88
N LEU A 518 4.23 -17.41 5.31
CA LEU A 518 3.86 -17.48 3.90
C LEU A 518 5.01 -17.10 2.97
N ALA A 519 5.73 -16.01 3.27
CA ALA A 519 6.91 -15.59 2.51
C ALA A 519 8.04 -16.64 2.58
N LEU A 520 8.23 -17.28 3.74
CA LEU A 520 9.22 -18.35 3.89
C LEU A 520 8.85 -19.59 3.07
N SER A 521 7.57 -19.99 3.05
CA SER A 521 7.08 -21.06 2.15
C SER A 521 7.35 -20.74 0.68
N ALA A 522 7.07 -19.51 0.23
CA ALA A 522 7.35 -19.10 -1.14
C ALA A 522 8.85 -19.01 -1.45
N SER A 523 9.68 -18.63 -0.47
CA SER A 523 11.14 -18.65 -0.61
C SER A 523 11.67 -20.07 -0.85
N PHE A 524 11.16 -21.06 -0.10
CA PHE A 524 11.47 -22.46 -0.33
C PHE A 524 10.96 -22.98 -1.69
N GLU A 525 9.75 -22.58 -2.10
CA GLU A 525 9.20 -22.90 -3.43
C GLU A 525 10.10 -22.36 -4.55
N HIS A 526 10.55 -21.11 -4.44
CA HIS A 526 11.48 -20.52 -5.39
C HIS A 526 12.83 -21.26 -5.41
N LEU A 527 13.41 -21.57 -4.26
CA LEU A 527 14.66 -22.32 -4.19
C LEU A 527 14.50 -23.70 -4.85
N ALA A 528 13.38 -24.37 -4.59
CA ALA A 528 13.06 -25.66 -5.18
C ALA A 528 12.96 -25.59 -6.71
N LEU A 529 12.27 -24.58 -7.26
CA LEU A 529 12.11 -24.43 -8.71
C LEU A 529 13.40 -24.02 -9.40
N THR A 530 14.13 -23.05 -8.83
CA THR A 530 15.36 -22.49 -9.40
C THR A 530 16.50 -23.50 -9.38
N PHE A 531 16.70 -24.19 -8.24
CA PHE A 531 17.82 -25.13 -8.05
C PHE A 531 17.44 -26.61 -8.19
N LYS A 532 16.16 -26.91 -8.48
CA LYS A 532 15.62 -28.28 -8.49
C LYS A 532 15.83 -29.01 -7.15
N ASP A 533 15.78 -28.26 -6.05
CA ASP A 533 16.01 -28.77 -4.69
C ASP A 533 14.74 -29.40 -4.11
N LYS A 534 14.75 -30.74 -4.02
CA LYS A 534 13.63 -31.52 -3.49
C LYS A 534 13.40 -31.29 -1.98
N ARG A 535 14.45 -31.00 -1.20
CA ARG A 535 14.32 -30.74 0.23
C ARG A 535 13.69 -29.38 0.47
N ALA A 536 14.06 -28.37 -0.32
CA ALA A 536 13.39 -27.08 -0.28
C ALA A 536 11.90 -27.23 -0.63
N ALA A 537 11.56 -28.00 -1.67
CA ALA A 537 10.16 -28.27 -2.03
C ALA A 537 9.39 -28.88 -0.85
N LEU A 538 9.99 -29.86 -0.17
CA LEU A 538 9.41 -30.52 0.99
C LEU A 538 9.21 -29.56 2.17
N LEU A 539 10.21 -28.72 2.47
CA LEU A 539 10.14 -27.72 3.55
C LEU A 539 9.04 -26.68 3.28
N GLY A 540 8.96 -26.15 2.06
CA GLY A 540 7.93 -25.19 1.67
C GLY A 540 6.51 -25.77 1.77
N LYS A 541 6.31 -27.00 1.26
CA LYS A 541 5.04 -27.74 1.34
C LYS A 541 4.62 -27.99 2.78
N THR A 542 5.51 -28.54 3.59
CA THR A 542 5.20 -28.85 5.01
C THR A 542 4.99 -27.60 5.86
N LEU A 543 5.60 -26.47 5.50
CA LEU A 543 5.35 -25.18 6.14
C LEU A 543 3.98 -24.59 5.77
N ASP A 544 3.53 -24.72 4.51
CA ASP A 544 2.17 -24.33 4.11
C ASP A 544 1.12 -25.18 4.83
N GLU A 545 1.34 -26.49 4.93
CA GLU A 545 0.49 -27.40 5.71
C GLU A 545 0.41 -26.98 7.19
N ALA A 546 1.56 -26.69 7.82
CA ALA A 546 1.64 -26.23 9.21
C ALA A 546 0.93 -24.89 9.43
N THR A 547 1.05 -23.98 8.47
CA THR A 547 0.36 -22.69 8.48
C THR A 547 -1.16 -22.87 8.40
N GLY A 548 -1.64 -23.81 7.58
CA GLY A 548 -3.05 -24.19 7.54
C GLY A 548 -3.56 -24.76 8.86
N VAL A 549 -2.77 -25.61 9.54
CA VAL A 549 -3.11 -26.13 10.88
C VAL A 549 -3.15 -25.01 11.91
N LEU A 550 -2.17 -24.09 11.91
CA LEU A 550 -2.13 -22.93 12.80
C LEU A 550 -3.41 -22.09 12.71
N LEU A 551 -3.85 -21.82 11.48
CA LEU A 551 -5.10 -21.10 11.21
C LEU A 551 -6.33 -21.87 11.72
N ASN A 552 -6.48 -23.14 11.35
CA ASN A 552 -7.62 -23.97 11.75
C ASN A 552 -7.73 -24.12 13.28
N MET A 553 -6.59 -24.24 13.97
CA MET A 553 -6.53 -24.34 15.43
C MET A 553 -6.58 -22.99 16.14
N ARG A 554 -6.77 -21.88 15.39
CA ARG A 554 -6.86 -20.50 15.88
C ARG A 554 -5.68 -20.12 16.77
N LYS A 555 -4.46 -20.49 16.35
CA LYS A 555 -3.21 -20.22 17.08
C LYS A 555 -2.48 -18.95 16.61
N SER A 556 -3.20 -18.02 15.97
CA SER A 556 -2.71 -16.65 15.75
C SER A 556 -2.70 -15.86 17.07
N PRO A 557 -1.90 -14.77 17.15
CA PRO A 557 -1.85 -13.93 18.34
C PRO A 557 -3.21 -13.29 18.66
N SER A 558 -3.58 -13.34 19.94
CA SER A 558 -4.65 -12.51 20.49
C SER A 558 -4.21 -11.04 20.55
N ARG A 559 -5.19 -10.16 20.77
CA ARG A 559 -4.94 -8.74 21.05
C ARG A 559 -4.88 -8.46 22.56
N LEU A 560 -5.33 -9.41 23.38
CA LEU A 560 -5.50 -9.26 24.82
C LEU A 560 -4.29 -9.81 25.57
N CYS A 561 -3.76 -8.99 26.48
CA CYS A 561 -2.70 -9.40 27.39
C CYS A 561 -3.17 -10.54 28.30
N GLY A 562 -2.29 -11.52 28.54
CA GLY A 562 -2.61 -12.75 29.26
C GLY A 562 -3.09 -13.90 28.36
N GLU A 563 -3.28 -13.65 27.06
CA GLU A 563 -3.58 -14.67 26.06
C GLU A 563 -2.36 -14.97 25.16
N LEU A 564 -2.52 -15.90 24.21
CA LEU A 564 -1.47 -16.25 23.26
C LEU A 564 -1.04 -15.02 22.45
N ASP A 565 0.26 -14.74 22.38
CA ASP A 565 0.81 -13.62 21.60
C ASP A 565 1.70 -14.12 20.44
N ASN A 566 2.45 -13.22 19.80
CA ASN A 566 3.37 -13.53 18.71
C ASN A 566 4.30 -14.72 19.01
N ARG A 567 4.94 -14.73 20.19
CA ARG A 567 5.89 -15.77 20.59
C ARG A 567 5.20 -17.13 20.71
N GLY A 568 3.98 -17.14 21.25
CA GLY A 568 3.14 -18.33 21.30
C GLY A 568 2.78 -18.87 19.92
N SER A 569 2.44 -17.99 18.97
CA SER A 569 2.14 -18.40 17.59
C SER A 569 3.36 -19.03 16.88
N HIS A 570 4.57 -18.52 17.13
CA HIS A 570 5.82 -19.09 16.60
C HIS A 570 6.09 -20.49 17.16
N PHE A 571 5.85 -20.70 18.45
CA PHE A 571 5.95 -22.04 19.05
C PHE A 571 4.99 -23.03 18.38
N TYR A 572 3.72 -22.65 18.20
CA TYR A 572 2.73 -23.51 17.54
C TYR A 572 3.10 -23.81 16.09
N LEU A 573 3.58 -22.82 15.34
CA LEU A 573 4.06 -23.06 13.98
C LEU A 573 5.21 -24.06 13.97
N ALA A 574 6.22 -23.89 14.83
CA ALA A 574 7.36 -24.80 14.91
C ALA A 574 6.92 -26.23 15.22
N MET A 575 5.97 -26.41 16.15
CA MET A 575 5.40 -27.71 16.49
C MET A 575 4.67 -28.35 15.30
N TYR A 576 3.75 -27.62 14.66
CA TYR A 576 2.98 -28.16 13.53
C TYR A 576 3.87 -28.45 12.32
N TRP A 577 4.90 -27.63 12.09
CA TRP A 577 5.85 -27.84 11.00
C TRP A 577 6.72 -29.08 11.25
N ALA A 578 7.22 -29.26 12.48
CA ALA A 578 7.92 -30.47 12.86
C ALA A 578 7.05 -31.72 12.68
N GLN A 579 5.77 -31.65 13.06
CA GLN A 579 4.81 -32.75 12.86
C GLN A 579 4.56 -33.03 11.37
N ALA A 580 4.46 -32.01 10.51
CA ALA A 580 4.32 -32.20 9.07
C ALA A 580 5.56 -32.88 8.46
N ILE A 581 6.78 -32.43 8.81
CA ILE A 581 8.04 -33.03 8.36
C ILE A 581 8.25 -34.45 8.93
N ALA A 582 7.70 -34.75 10.12
CA ALA A 582 7.74 -36.09 10.69
C ALA A 582 6.77 -37.08 10.01
N ARG A 583 5.72 -36.59 9.34
CA ARG A 583 4.69 -37.41 8.67
C ARG A 583 4.94 -37.66 7.18
N GLN A 584 5.69 -36.78 6.52
CA GLN A 584 6.04 -36.96 5.10
C GLN A 584 6.82 -38.25 4.84
N LYS A 585 6.78 -38.72 3.59
CA LYS A 585 7.38 -40.00 3.14
C LYS A 585 8.46 -39.81 2.06
N GLU A 586 8.89 -38.59 1.82
CA GLU A 586 9.75 -38.17 0.71
C GLU A 586 11.25 -38.14 1.11
N ASP A 587 11.59 -37.77 2.36
CA ASP A 587 12.96 -37.79 2.91
C ASP A 587 12.99 -38.43 4.30
N ASP A 588 13.52 -39.66 4.40
CA ASP A 588 13.56 -40.43 5.65
C ASP A 588 14.52 -39.85 6.70
N LYS A 589 15.59 -39.15 6.28
CA LYS A 589 16.53 -38.53 7.22
C LYS A 589 15.88 -37.34 7.92
N LEU A 590 15.24 -36.46 7.15
CA LEU A 590 14.46 -35.35 7.69
C LEU A 590 13.31 -35.85 8.56
N ARG A 591 12.60 -36.90 8.10
CA ARG A 591 11.52 -37.53 8.86
C ARG A 591 11.98 -37.96 10.26
N LYS A 592 13.09 -38.69 10.35
CA LYS A 592 13.65 -39.19 11.62
C LYS A 592 14.08 -38.06 12.55
N LEU A 593 14.82 -37.08 12.03
CA LEU A 593 15.28 -35.93 12.80
C LEU A 593 14.09 -35.15 13.39
N PHE A 594 13.11 -34.80 12.56
CA PHE A 594 11.94 -34.03 12.97
C PHE A 594 10.93 -34.84 13.78
N SER A 595 10.93 -36.17 13.72
CA SER A 595 10.10 -37.01 14.59
C SER A 595 10.47 -36.84 16.08
N VAL A 596 11.76 -36.64 16.36
CA VAL A 596 12.22 -36.38 17.74
C VAL A 596 11.80 -34.99 18.19
N LEU A 597 12.05 -33.97 17.35
CA LEU A 597 11.66 -32.60 17.62
C LEU A 597 10.15 -32.44 17.83
N ALA A 598 9.33 -33.03 16.94
CA ALA A 598 7.87 -32.97 17.03
C ALA A 598 7.38 -33.53 18.37
N ARG A 599 7.95 -34.67 18.80
CA ARG A 599 7.61 -35.29 20.08
C ARG A 599 8.02 -34.42 21.27
N GLU A 600 9.22 -33.84 21.25
CA GLU A 600 9.71 -32.98 22.33
C GLU A 600 8.86 -31.70 22.47
N LEU A 601 8.47 -31.08 21.36
CA LEU A 601 7.58 -29.92 21.35
C LEU A 601 6.17 -30.27 21.86
N GLU A 602 5.59 -31.37 21.39
CA GLU A 602 4.26 -31.84 21.78
C GLU A 602 4.19 -32.20 23.28
N GLN A 603 5.19 -32.94 23.79
CA GLN A 603 5.26 -33.29 25.22
C GLN A 603 5.42 -32.08 26.15
N ASN A 604 5.97 -30.98 25.65
CA ASN A 604 6.21 -29.76 26.43
C ASN A 604 5.19 -28.65 26.12
N GLU A 605 4.15 -28.89 25.33
CA GLU A 605 3.22 -27.85 24.85
C GLU A 605 2.62 -27.03 26.00
N SER A 606 2.02 -27.70 26.99
CA SER A 606 1.37 -27.03 28.13
C SER A 606 2.38 -26.23 28.98
N LYS A 607 3.60 -26.74 29.12
CA LYS A 607 4.65 -26.06 29.89
C LYS A 607 5.14 -24.79 29.17
N ILE A 608 5.46 -24.92 27.88
CA ILE A 608 5.98 -23.82 27.06
C ILE A 608 4.94 -22.70 26.96
N THR A 609 3.68 -23.04 26.67
CA THR A 609 2.60 -22.06 26.57
C THR A 609 2.34 -21.35 27.90
N ALA A 610 2.35 -22.07 29.04
CA ALA A 610 2.23 -21.47 30.36
C ALA A 610 3.38 -20.50 30.66
N GLU A 611 4.63 -20.87 30.36
CA GLU A 611 5.80 -20.01 30.55
C GLU A 611 5.73 -18.73 29.68
N LEU A 612 5.28 -18.86 28.42
CA LEU A 612 5.12 -17.71 27.50
C LEU A 612 3.98 -16.76 27.90
N ILE A 613 2.94 -17.27 28.56
CA ILE A 613 1.82 -16.44 29.06
C ILE A 613 2.20 -15.78 30.40
N ALA A 614 2.88 -16.49 31.30
CA ALA A 614 3.19 -16.03 32.65
C ALA A 614 4.06 -14.76 32.72
N ILE A 615 4.82 -14.47 31.67
CA ILE A 615 5.67 -13.27 31.56
C ILE A 615 4.90 -12.00 31.16
N GLN A 616 3.65 -12.13 30.70
CA GLN A 616 2.83 -11.01 30.25
C GLN A 616 2.25 -10.19 31.42
N GLY A 617 1.69 -9.02 31.12
CA GLY A 617 1.05 -8.13 32.09
C GLY A 617 2.03 -7.23 32.84
N ARG A 618 3.30 -7.21 32.44
CA ARG A 618 4.36 -6.45 33.10
C ARG A 618 5.11 -5.59 32.08
N PRO A 619 5.56 -4.38 32.45
CA PRO A 619 6.43 -3.60 31.58
C PRO A 619 7.76 -4.32 31.31
N VAL A 620 8.32 -4.10 30.12
CA VAL A 620 9.65 -4.59 29.74
C VAL A 620 10.45 -3.47 29.09
N ASP A 621 11.76 -3.55 29.24
CA ASP A 621 12.72 -2.66 28.58
C ASP A 621 13.54 -3.43 27.56
N ILE A 622 13.67 -2.85 26.36
CA ILE A 622 14.49 -3.38 25.26
C ILE A 622 15.68 -2.46 24.95
N GLY A 623 15.96 -1.45 25.77
CA GLY A 623 17.12 -0.57 25.64
C GLY A 623 17.07 0.38 24.45
N GLY A 624 15.88 0.76 23.97
CA GLY A 624 15.70 1.67 22.84
C GLY A 624 14.39 1.46 22.09
N TYR A 625 14.17 2.24 21.03
CA TYR A 625 13.00 2.09 20.15
C TYR A 625 13.44 1.83 18.70
N TYR A 626 14.21 2.74 18.11
CA TYR A 626 14.76 2.60 16.76
C TYR A 626 16.05 1.76 16.74
N LYS A 627 16.82 1.76 17.84
CA LYS A 627 18.06 0.99 17.98
C LYS A 627 18.07 0.19 19.29
N PRO A 628 17.16 -0.77 19.52
CA PRO A 628 17.12 -1.53 20.77
C PRO A 628 18.45 -2.22 21.09
N ASP A 629 18.68 -2.48 22.38
CA ASP A 629 19.77 -3.34 22.83
C ASP A 629 19.45 -4.79 22.45
N LYS A 630 20.40 -5.47 21.82
CA LYS A 630 20.18 -6.81 21.29
C LYS A 630 19.93 -7.83 22.40
N ALA A 631 20.70 -7.78 23.48
CA ALA A 631 20.60 -8.76 24.55
C ALA A 631 19.28 -8.59 25.32
N LEU A 632 18.89 -7.35 25.62
CA LEU A 632 17.59 -7.06 26.25
C LEU A 632 16.42 -7.51 25.36
N ALA A 633 16.45 -7.18 24.06
CA ALA A 633 15.43 -7.61 23.12
C ALA A 633 15.34 -9.14 23.01
N ASP A 634 16.47 -9.85 22.93
CA ASP A 634 16.52 -11.32 22.86
C ASP A 634 15.91 -11.96 24.12
N MET A 635 16.19 -11.43 25.32
CA MET A 635 15.61 -11.94 26.57
C MET A 635 14.09 -11.76 26.60
N VAL A 636 13.57 -10.62 26.11
CA VAL A 636 12.13 -10.36 26.03
C VAL A 636 11.46 -11.26 24.99
N MET A 637 12.12 -11.50 23.86
CA MET A 637 11.54 -12.25 22.73
C MET A 637 11.69 -13.77 22.85
N ARG A 638 12.69 -14.26 23.60
CA ARG A 638 12.95 -15.70 23.82
C ARG A 638 12.94 -16.08 25.32
N PRO A 639 11.87 -15.80 26.08
CA PRO A 639 11.87 -15.97 27.54
C PRO A 639 11.75 -17.42 28.00
N CYS A 640 11.28 -18.34 27.14
CA CYS A 640 11.05 -19.74 27.49
C CYS A 640 12.32 -20.59 27.32
N ALA A 641 13.00 -20.88 28.43
CA ALA A 641 14.24 -21.66 28.43
C ALA A 641 14.04 -23.10 27.94
N ALA A 642 12.87 -23.71 28.20
CA ALA A 642 12.54 -25.04 27.71
C ALA A 642 12.45 -25.07 26.18
N LEU A 643 11.73 -24.12 25.59
CA LEU A 643 11.62 -23.99 24.13
C LEU A 643 12.98 -23.73 23.49
N ASN A 644 13.76 -22.78 24.02
CA ASN A 644 15.09 -22.47 23.49
C ASN A 644 15.97 -23.72 23.45
N ARG A 645 16.01 -24.50 24.55
CA ARG A 645 16.78 -25.74 24.61
C ARG A 645 16.35 -26.76 23.56
N ILE A 646 15.04 -26.95 23.35
CA ILE A 646 14.53 -27.89 22.35
C ILE A 646 14.97 -27.47 20.94
N ILE A 647 14.82 -26.18 20.59
CA ILE A 647 15.21 -25.67 19.27
C ILE A 647 16.74 -25.75 19.06
N ASP A 648 17.54 -25.36 20.05
CA ASP A 648 19.00 -25.35 19.94
C ASP A 648 19.57 -26.77 19.71
N THR A 649 18.89 -27.82 20.20
CA THR A 649 19.35 -29.21 20.01
C THR A 649 19.18 -29.75 18.58
N ILE A 650 18.39 -29.09 17.71
CA ILE A 650 18.22 -29.51 16.31
C ILE A 650 19.55 -29.37 15.55
N THR A 651 20.27 -28.26 15.74
CA THR A 651 21.52 -27.98 15.04
C THR A 651 22.58 -29.03 15.40
N THR A 652 22.70 -29.38 16.68
CA THR A 652 23.65 -30.41 17.15
C THR A 652 23.31 -31.82 16.63
N ARG A 653 22.02 -32.14 16.46
CA ARG A 653 21.57 -33.45 15.93
C ARG A 653 21.65 -33.54 14.41
N GLY A 654 21.71 -32.41 13.70
CA GLY A 654 21.87 -32.38 12.24
C GLY A 654 23.32 -32.54 11.77
N GLU A 655 24.28 -32.21 12.62
CA GLU A 655 25.73 -32.39 12.38
C GLU A 655 26.23 -33.83 12.68
N GLN A 656 25.46 -34.59 13.49
CA GLN A 656 25.68 -36.00 13.81
C GLN A 656 24.90 -36.92 12.85
#